data_AF-A0A496UW72-F1
#
_entry.id   AF-A0A496UW72-F1
#
_cell.length_a   1.000
_cell.length_b   1.000
_cell.length_c   1.000
_cell.angle_alpha   90.00
_cell.angle_beta   90.00
_cell.angle_gamma   90.00
#
_symmetry.space_group_name_H-M   'P 1'
#
loop_
_entity.id
_entity.type
_entity.pdbx_description
1 polymer ?
#
loop_
_entity_poly.entity_id
_entity_poly.type
_entity_poly.pdbx_seq_one_letter_code
_entity_poly.pdbx_strand_id
1 'polypeptide(L)'
;MVLPALIFLMMTAICVSAEPAPNLDDIRAKIATEGLSFTVDDHFTRTLTPEVRANLRGYRPPPGYQRELESHLRILPVAKANPISLDWRDVDGITRVKNQAQCGSCWAFAASAEMEAFVKIYYGETLDISEQQVIDCNPYGAGCDGGWASAAYYVFRNHGAVLENCNPYLNSPPGCNQDQFKAYADISDWNYIANDVDQIKTALQTGPVCTGIDATAAFEAYGGGCFDETGSQVNHLVLIVGYDDRACGGNGAWIIKNSWGPEFGVNGYITVQYGAAMTGNSVTQLVYSPPPVEITLDPGLGSEPFIADQATELTWSTAGASAATVDIWLGTDGICHDILIAENVPNTGSTIWYPPNIGTDYASLVVVADGDTDQGYALSPSTFGIIGHKLRYVSAAGSATAPYETPASAAHTIADAVIACTGVDTVLVAGGDYIGSATIQRQIHVRGGWNSGFTAQDPALWPTRYQGAGTALRFFGNAGDHCGVDGVTFHDGLGATYGSPVGGSHGGAIFSQDASPVIRDCVFEDNRGAVGGGLGYGGAICLVGGSPLVEDCVFDGNIATRGGAAGVFGGASAILRGNTFTGNACSDSTTTNLGAAICVENATCLIEGGSIHDNGSTGHGGGLAVVSADVELTDVPVTGNRARSGGGGVYVEDGTVTMRGTVVRGNTLAAGAGGGLELDDAVLDLRNSRFRDNVTSGNGGGIGGFGMSGVVENCVIDGNVAGSVGGMAVFASGPAVLRNNIVVDNQGGGLMFGGSEASSDHNNVWGNSGGDYVSMSPGP
;
A
#
# COMPACT_ATOMS: atom_id res chain seq x y z
N MET A 1 30.72 56.28 64.28
CA MET A 1 31.55 56.35 63.05
C MET A 1 30.84 55.52 62.00
N VAL A 2 29.94 56.15 61.25
CA VAL A 2 30.08 56.60 59.84
C VAL A 2 29.83 55.47 58.84
N LEU A 3 28.59 55.45 58.36
CA LEU A 3 28.10 54.92 57.08
C LEU A 3 28.72 55.71 55.90
N PRO A 4 28.84 55.12 54.71
CA PRO A 4 28.66 55.83 53.44
C PRO A 4 27.50 55.18 52.66
N ALA A 5 26.35 55.83 52.51
CA ALA A 5 26.02 56.81 51.47
C ALA A 5 26.15 56.25 50.04
N LEU A 6 25.15 55.45 49.62
CA LEU A 6 24.87 55.20 48.20
C LEU A 6 24.03 56.36 47.66
N ILE A 7 24.59 57.06 46.66
CA ILE A 7 23.92 58.12 45.91
C ILE A 7 22.96 57.45 44.92
N PHE A 8 21.66 57.73 45.09
CA PHE A 8 20.61 57.34 44.16
C PHE A 8 20.62 58.35 43.00
N LEU A 9 21.08 57.92 41.81
CA LEU A 9 20.92 58.70 40.58
C LEU A 9 19.53 58.37 40.01
N MET A 10 18.59 59.30 40.13
CA MET A 10 17.31 59.25 39.41
C MET A 10 17.59 59.28 37.90
N MET A 11 17.56 58.12 37.25
CA MET A 11 17.22 58.05 35.83
C MET A 11 15.71 58.15 35.73
N THR A 12 15.22 59.29 35.26
CA THR A 12 13.84 59.47 34.83
C THR A 12 13.55 58.48 33.71
N ALA A 13 12.92 57.36 34.05
CA ALA A 13 12.23 56.52 33.09
C ALA A 13 11.12 57.37 32.46
N ILE A 14 11.27 57.72 31.19
CA ILE A 14 10.16 58.16 30.36
C ILE A 14 9.29 56.91 30.21
N CYS A 15 8.30 56.79 31.10
CA CYS A 15 7.23 55.83 30.98
C CYS A 15 6.39 56.29 29.78
N VAL A 16 6.67 55.76 28.60
CA VAL A 16 5.73 55.84 27.48
C VAL A 16 4.55 54.96 27.91
N SER A 17 3.49 55.58 28.43
CA SER A 17 2.24 54.88 28.71
C SER A 17 1.72 54.31 27.39
N ALA A 18 1.73 52.99 27.27
CA ALA A 18 1.11 52.32 26.14
C ALA A 18 -0.41 52.60 26.15
N GLU A 19 -0.92 53.21 25.08
CA GLU A 19 -2.35 53.54 24.98
C GLU A 19 -3.20 52.27 24.81
N PRO A 20 -4.37 52.18 25.46
CA PRO A 20 -5.31 51.07 25.27
C PRO A 20 -5.74 50.95 23.80
N ALA A 21 -6.33 49.81 23.42
CA ALA A 21 -6.88 49.65 22.07
C ALA A 21 -7.82 50.83 21.73
N PRO A 22 -7.66 51.50 20.57
CA PRO A 22 -8.51 52.63 20.24
C PRO A 22 -9.99 52.22 20.26
N ASN A 23 -10.81 53.10 20.83
CA ASN A 23 -12.24 52.85 20.97
C ASN A 23 -12.87 52.63 19.58
N LEU A 24 -13.70 51.59 19.42
CA LEU A 24 -14.41 51.35 18.15
C LEU A 24 -15.21 52.57 17.71
N ASP A 25 -15.81 53.29 18.66
CA ASP A 25 -16.62 54.45 18.33
C ASP A 25 -15.78 55.60 17.77
N ASP A 26 -14.53 55.75 18.24
CA ASP A 26 -13.60 56.74 17.69
C ASP A 26 -13.13 56.33 16.29
N ILE A 27 -12.86 55.03 16.07
CA ILE A 27 -12.51 54.51 14.74
C ILE A 27 -13.69 54.68 13.77
N ARG A 28 -14.92 54.37 14.19
CA ARG A 28 -16.14 54.55 13.40
C ARG A 28 -16.40 56.02 13.08
N ALA A 29 -16.17 56.91 14.05
CA ALA A 29 -16.29 58.35 13.85
C ALA A 29 -15.24 58.86 12.85
N LYS A 30 -14.00 58.35 12.91
CA LYS A 30 -12.96 58.63 11.91
C LYS A 30 -13.38 58.17 10.52
N ILE A 31 -13.81 56.91 10.38
CA ILE A 31 -14.30 56.33 9.12
C ILE A 31 -15.39 57.20 8.51
N ALA A 32 -16.38 57.61 9.31
CA ALA A 32 -17.47 58.46 8.84
C ALA A 32 -17.00 59.88 8.45
N THR A 33 -16.04 60.44 9.19
CA THR A 33 -15.53 61.80 8.95
C THR A 33 -14.66 61.87 7.71
N GLU A 34 -13.84 60.84 7.49
CA GLU A 34 -12.92 60.74 6.34
C GLU A 34 -13.59 60.13 5.10
N GLY A 35 -14.80 59.56 5.24
CA GLY A 35 -15.55 58.98 4.15
C GLY A 35 -14.98 57.65 3.66
N LEU A 36 -14.42 56.86 4.56
CA LEU A 36 -13.78 55.56 4.28
C LEU A 36 -14.83 54.47 4.03
N SER A 37 -14.46 53.45 3.24
CA SER A 37 -15.39 52.49 2.61
C SER A 37 -15.48 51.11 3.28
N PHE A 38 -15.06 51.00 4.55
CA PHE A 38 -15.03 49.75 5.32
C PHE A 38 -15.75 49.87 6.67
N THR A 39 -16.00 48.71 7.27
CA THR A 39 -16.57 48.59 8.62
C THR A 39 -15.54 48.03 9.59
N VAL A 40 -15.75 48.32 10.88
CA VAL A 40 -14.94 47.79 11.97
C VAL A 40 -15.81 47.15 13.04
N ASP A 41 -15.34 46.00 13.51
CA ASP A 41 -16.03 45.13 14.47
C ASP A 41 -15.11 44.76 15.64
N ASP A 42 -15.70 44.15 16.66
CA ASP A 42 -14.94 43.70 17.83
C ASP A 42 -14.35 42.30 17.55
N HIS A 43 -13.03 42.17 17.68
CA HIS A 43 -12.27 40.94 17.40
C HIS A 43 -11.31 40.62 18.55
N PHE A 44 -10.72 39.42 18.53
CA PHE A 44 -9.77 39.00 19.56
C PHE A 44 -8.58 39.97 19.72
N THR A 45 -8.12 40.60 18.63
CA THR A 45 -7.03 41.60 18.62
C THR A 45 -7.27 42.76 19.59
N ARG A 46 -8.54 43.08 19.88
CA ARG A 46 -8.94 44.20 20.75
C ARG A 46 -9.02 43.84 22.23
N THR A 47 -9.11 42.55 22.56
CA THR A 47 -9.05 42.09 23.96
C THR A 47 -7.61 41.94 24.46
N LEU A 48 -6.63 42.02 23.55
CA LEU A 48 -5.21 41.96 23.85
C LEU A 48 -4.69 43.26 24.47
N THR A 49 -3.65 43.15 25.30
CA THR A 49 -2.96 44.34 25.82
C THR A 49 -2.24 45.07 24.68
N PRO A 50 -1.96 46.39 24.83
CA PRO A 50 -1.25 47.15 23.82
C PRO A 50 0.10 46.54 23.40
N GLU A 51 0.83 45.98 24.37
CA GLU A 51 2.11 45.32 24.16
C GLU A 51 1.98 44.04 23.34
N VAL A 52 1.01 43.18 23.67
CA VAL A 52 0.75 41.94 22.94
C VAL A 52 0.25 42.22 21.52
N ARG A 53 -0.59 43.25 21.37
CA ARG A 53 -1.10 43.67 20.05
C ARG A 53 0.00 44.22 19.16
N ALA A 54 0.97 44.94 19.74
CA ALA A 54 2.15 45.38 19.00
C ALA A 54 2.96 44.19 18.48
N ASN A 55 3.00 43.07 19.21
CA ASN A 55 3.69 41.84 18.80
C ASN A 55 2.99 41.08 17.66
N LEU A 56 1.74 41.41 17.31
CA LEU A 56 1.09 40.82 16.12
C LEU A 56 1.72 41.33 14.80
N ARG A 57 2.52 42.39 14.86
CA ARG A 57 3.14 43.08 13.73
C ARG A 57 4.65 42.82 13.75
N GLY A 58 5.07 41.90 12.90
CA GLY A 58 6.41 41.32 12.92
C GLY A 58 7.35 41.82 11.83
N TYR A 59 6.95 42.75 10.97
CA TYR A 59 7.82 43.15 9.86
C TYR A 59 8.96 44.04 10.34
N ARG A 60 10.20 43.52 10.28
CA ARG A 60 11.43 44.21 10.69
C ARG A 60 12.58 43.91 9.72
N PRO A 61 12.74 44.69 8.64
CA PRO A 61 13.86 44.53 7.72
C PRO A 61 15.21 44.87 8.37
N PRO A 62 16.31 44.21 7.99
CA PRO A 62 17.61 44.39 8.63
C PRO A 62 18.33 45.66 8.13
N PRO A 63 19.39 46.10 8.81
CA PRO A 63 20.28 47.13 8.27
C PRO A 63 20.84 46.72 6.89
N GLY A 64 20.66 47.59 5.89
CA GLY A 64 21.15 47.34 4.53
C GLY A 64 20.20 46.57 3.61
N TYR A 65 18.97 46.28 4.06
CA TYR A 65 17.90 45.62 3.29
C TYR A 65 17.67 46.22 1.89
N GLN A 66 17.87 47.52 1.72
CA GLN A 66 17.75 48.19 0.42
C GLN A 66 18.64 47.56 -0.67
N ARG A 67 19.83 47.07 -0.32
CA ARG A 67 20.72 46.39 -1.28
C ARG A 67 20.16 45.03 -1.71
N GLU A 68 19.53 44.31 -0.79
CA GLU A 68 18.86 43.05 -1.08
C GLU A 68 17.70 43.28 -2.05
N LEU A 69 16.84 44.27 -1.73
CA LEU A 69 15.74 44.71 -2.60
C LEU A 69 16.22 44.99 -4.03
N GLU A 70 17.26 45.81 -4.18
CA GLU A 70 17.81 46.19 -5.48
C GLU A 70 18.41 45.00 -6.24
N SER A 71 19.09 44.09 -5.54
CA SER A 71 19.76 42.93 -6.16
C SER A 71 18.79 41.88 -6.69
N HIS A 72 17.62 41.72 -6.08
CA HIS A 72 16.59 40.75 -6.48
C HIS A 72 15.39 41.43 -7.16
N LEU A 73 15.46 42.74 -7.44
CA LEU A 73 14.37 43.46 -8.11
C LEU A 73 14.19 42.95 -9.54
N ARG A 74 12.98 42.49 -9.84
CA ARG A 74 12.59 42.04 -11.16
C ARG A 74 11.48 42.92 -11.72
N ILE A 75 11.73 43.51 -12.88
CA ILE A 75 10.70 44.17 -13.67
C ILE A 75 10.13 43.13 -14.65
N LEU A 76 8.86 42.79 -14.44
CA LEU A 76 8.13 41.83 -15.26
C LEU A 76 7.65 42.48 -16.57
N PRO A 77 7.57 41.71 -17.66
CA PRO A 77 6.96 42.17 -18.90
C PRO A 77 5.44 42.25 -18.68
N VAL A 78 4.94 43.45 -18.36
CA VAL A 78 3.51 43.69 -18.11
C VAL A 78 2.67 43.13 -19.25
N ALA A 79 1.70 42.27 -18.92
CA ALA A 79 0.81 41.69 -19.91
C ALA A 79 0.04 42.78 -20.66
N LYS A 80 -0.19 42.56 -21.96
CA LYS A 80 -0.89 43.54 -22.82
C LYS A 80 -2.31 43.86 -22.33
N ALA A 81 -2.92 42.95 -21.58
CA ALA A 81 -4.09 43.16 -20.74
C ALA A 81 -4.15 42.05 -19.67
N ASN A 82 -4.05 42.42 -18.38
CA ASN A 82 -4.36 41.52 -17.27
C ASN A 82 -5.89 41.31 -17.17
N PRO A 83 -6.37 40.16 -16.65
CA PRO A 83 -7.80 39.97 -16.39
C PRO A 83 -8.31 41.04 -15.41
N ILE A 84 -9.60 41.38 -15.49
CA ILE A 84 -10.21 42.43 -14.64
C ILE A 84 -10.25 42.03 -13.15
N SER A 85 -10.26 40.73 -12.87
CA SER A 85 -10.17 40.16 -11.53
C SER A 85 -9.49 38.80 -11.60
N LEU A 86 -8.77 38.46 -10.55
CA LEU A 86 -8.15 37.15 -10.34
C LEU A 86 -8.28 36.82 -8.86
N ASP A 87 -8.65 35.58 -8.53
CA ASP A 87 -8.68 35.09 -7.16
C ASP A 87 -8.23 33.63 -7.16
N TRP A 88 -7.06 33.36 -6.57
CA TRP A 88 -6.53 31.99 -6.51
C TRP A 88 -7.41 31.05 -5.68
N ARG A 89 -8.30 31.58 -4.84
CA ARG A 89 -9.26 30.77 -4.08
C ARG A 89 -10.32 30.13 -4.98
N ASP A 90 -10.64 30.74 -6.11
CA ASP A 90 -11.66 30.23 -7.05
C ASP A 90 -11.21 28.95 -7.77
N VAL A 91 -9.90 28.65 -7.75
CA VAL A 91 -9.29 27.46 -8.35
C VAL A 91 -8.61 26.57 -7.31
N ASP A 92 -9.02 26.69 -6.05
CA ASP A 92 -8.45 25.95 -4.91
C ASP A 92 -6.94 26.17 -4.70
N GLY A 93 -6.35 27.26 -5.18
CA GLY A 93 -4.90 27.51 -5.11
C GLY A 93 -4.39 27.99 -3.74
N ILE A 94 -5.25 28.12 -2.72
CA ILE A 94 -4.91 28.72 -1.42
C ILE A 94 -5.28 27.77 -0.27
N THR A 95 -4.36 27.57 0.67
CA THR A 95 -4.58 26.80 1.91
C THR A 95 -5.44 27.55 2.93
N ARG A 96 -5.86 26.86 4.00
CA ARG A 96 -6.64 27.45 5.10
C ARG A 96 -5.94 28.65 5.75
N VAL A 97 -6.70 29.55 6.37
CA VAL A 97 -6.17 30.65 7.18
C VAL A 97 -5.62 30.10 8.51
N LYS A 98 -4.42 30.56 8.90
CA LYS A 98 -3.75 30.20 10.15
C LYS A 98 -3.73 31.38 11.14
N ASN A 99 -3.29 31.12 12.38
CA ASN A 99 -3.21 32.13 13.44
C ASN A 99 -1.79 32.15 14.05
N GLN A 100 -1.08 33.26 13.89
CA GLN A 100 0.29 33.47 14.40
C GLN A 100 0.38 33.65 15.92
N ALA A 101 -0.76 33.68 16.63
CA ALA A 101 -0.84 33.94 18.05
C ALA A 101 -0.10 35.24 18.45
N GLN A 102 0.61 35.26 19.57
CA GLN A 102 1.23 36.46 20.15
C GLN A 102 2.71 36.62 19.76
N CYS A 103 3.06 36.22 18.53
CA CYS A 103 4.41 36.28 17.96
C CYS A 103 4.50 37.33 16.85
N GLY A 104 5.64 38.01 16.72
CA GLY A 104 5.98 38.82 15.54
C GLY A 104 6.38 37.99 14.33
N SER A 105 5.68 36.90 14.02
CA SER A 105 6.02 35.92 12.98
C SER A 105 5.25 36.09 11.67
N CYS A 106 4.57 37.22 11.45
CA CYS A 106 3.82 37.47 10.21
C CYS A 106 4.64 37.24 8.93
N TRP A 107 5.95 37.48 9.00
CA TRP A 107 6.89 37.25 7.92
C TRP A 107 7.07 35.77 7.58
N ALA A 108 7.05 34.88 8.57
CA ALA A 108 7.08 33.43 8.38
C ALA A 108 5.73 32.94 7.81
N PHE A 109 4.61 33.37 8.40
CA PHE A 109 3.27 32.99 7.91
C PHE A 109 2.99 33.44 6.47
N ALA A 110 3.36 34.67 6.11
CA ALA A 110 3.15 35.16 4.74
C ALA A 110 4.00 34.38 3.72
N ALA A 111 5.26 34.10 4.05
CA ALA A 111 6.15 33.32 3.18
C ALA A 111 5.76 31.84 3.08
N SER A 112 5.38 31.21 4.19
CA SER A 112 4.88 29.82 4.20
C SER A 112 3.57 29.71 3.42
N ALA A 113 2.64 30.66 3.58
CA ALA A 113 1.39 30.67 2.81
C ALA A 113 1.62 30.88 1.30
N GLU A 114 2.67 31.64 0.92
CA GLU A 114 3.09 31.73 -0.48
C GLU A 114 3.62 30.38 -0.99
N MET A 115 4.53 29.76 -0.23
CA MET A 115 5.09 28.45 -0.57
C MET A 115 4.01 27.36 -0.73
N GLU A 116 3.10 27.26 0.23
CA GLU A 116 1.95 26.36 0.18
C GLU A 116 1.08 26.58 -1.06
N ALA A 117 0.82 27.83 -1.43
CA ALA A 117 0.03 28.15 -2.61
C ALA A 117 0.75 27.73 -3.89
N PHE A 118 2.06 27.94 -4.00
CA PHE A 118 2.84 27.50 -5.15
C PHE A 118 2.84 25.98 -5.30
N VAL A 119 3.06 25.24 -4.21
CA VAL A 119 2.94 23.77 -4.23
C VAL A 119 1.56 23.35 -4.69
N LYS A 120 0.50 23.95 -4.14
CA LYS A 120 -0.88 23.61 -4.50
C LYS A 120 -1.23 23.92 -5.95
N ILE A 121 -0.78 25.06 -6.48
CA ILE A 121 -1.06 25.51 -7.85
C ILE A 121 -0.29 24.68 -8.89
N TYR A 122 0.98 24.37 -8.63
CA TYR A 122 1.88 23.79 -9.61
C TYR A 122 2.08 22.28 -9.46
N TYR A 123 2.01 21.77 -8.24
CA TYR A 123 2.19 20.35 -7.94
C TYR A 123 0.87 19.64 -7.60
N GLY A 124 -0.17 20.39 -7.22
CA GLY A 124 -1.50 19.84 -6.90
C GLY A 124 -1.63 19.29 -5.48
N GLU A 125 -0.55 19.29 -4.70
CA GLU A 125 -0.54 18.82 -3.32
C GLU A 125 -0.91 19.91 -2.33
N THR A 126 -1.66 19.53 -1.28
CA THR A 126 -2.02 20.45 -0.20
C THR A 126 -1.14 20.19 1.01
N LEU A 127 -0.17 21.08 1.25
CA LEU A 127 0.71 21.02 2.41
C LEU A 127 0.29 22.01 3.50
N ASP A 128 0.54 21.64 4.76
CA ASP A 128 0.53 22.55 5.91
C ASP A 128 2.00 22.72 6.36
N ILE A 129 2.66 23.80 5.89
CA ILE A 129 4.09 24.06 6.10
C ILE A 129 4.33 24.66 7.48
N SER A 130 5.40 24.23 8.15
CA SER A 130 5.80 24.70 9.47
C SER A 130 6.35 26.12 9.44
N GLU A 131 5.61 27.08 9.99
CA GLU A 131 6.17 28.41 10.28
C GLU A 131 7.22 28.35 11.41
N GLN A 132 7.15 27.35 12.28
CA GLN A 132 8.11 27.16 13.37
C GLN A 132 9.52 26.85 12.84
N GLN A 133 9.63 26.02 11.80
CA GLN A 133 10.92 25.77 11.13
C GLN A 133 11.56 27.07 10.66
N VAL A 134 10.78 27.96 10.04
CA VAL A 134 11.26 29.26 9.55
C VAL A 134 11.76 30.13 10.70
N ILE A 135 11.02 30.17 11.82
CA ILE A 135 11.38 30.92 13.03
C ILE A 135 12.68 30.39 13.65
N ASP A 136 12.86 29.08 13.67
CA ASP A 136 13.97 28.43 14.36
C ASP A 136 15.25 28.41 13.54
N CYS A 137 15.13 28.22 12.22
CA CYS A 137 16.25 27.87 11.35
C CYS A 137 16.70 29.00 10.41
N ASN A 138 16.02 30.14 10.39
CA ASN A 138 16.48 31.25 9.56
C ASN A 138 17.88 31.73 10.01
N PRO A 139 18.77 32.05 9.06
CA PRO A 139 20.17 32.36 9.37
C PRO A 139 20.38 33.74 10.03
N TYR A 140 19.31 34.52 10.19
CA TYR A 140 19.38 35.91 10.67
C TYR A 140 18.95 36.08 12.13
N GLY A 141 18.46 35.02 12.78
CA GLY A 141 17.99 35.06 14.17
C GLY A 141 16.70 35.87 14.35
N ALA A 142 15.90 36.01 13.29
CA ALA A 142 14.57 36.60 13.35
C ALA A 142 13.61 35.60 13.99
N GLY A 143 13.16 35.87 15.22
CA GLY A 143 12.18 35.05 15.92
C GLY A 143 10.82 35.76 16.01
N CYS A 144 10.18 35.66 17.18
CA CYS A 144 9.01 36.49 17.50
C CYS A 144 9.31 38.00 17.62
N ASP A 145 10.59 38.39 17.59
CA ASP A 145 11.00 39.80 17.56
C ASP A 145 10.80 40.45 16.18
N GLY A 146 10.51 39.66 15.13
CA GLY A 146 10.22 40.13 13.78
C GLY A 146 11.29 39.80 12.75
N GLY A 147 10.89 39.86 11.48
CA GLY A 147 11.69 39.49 10.32
C GLY A 147 11.12 40.02 9.01
N TRP A 148 11.55 39.45 7.89
CA TRP A 148 11.14 39.80 6.53
C TRP A 148 11.03 38.54 5.68
N ALA A 149 10.28 38.58 4.58
CA ALA A 149 9.95 37.39 3.79
C ALA A 149 11.19 36.60 3.33
N SER A 150 12.26 37.28 2.89
CA SER A 150 13.47 36.61 2.40
C SER A 150 14.17 35.78 3.45
N ALA A 151 14.09 36.13 4.74
CA ALA A 151 14.61 35.29 5.81
C ALA A 151 13.99 33.87 5.80
N ALA A 152 12.70 33.75 5.43
CA ALA A 152 12.02 32.47 5.27
C ALA A 152 12.45 31.76 3.98
N TYR A 153 12.59 32.50 2.88
CA TYR A 153 13.01 31.93 1.60
C TYR A 153 14.43 31.33 1.63
N TYR A 154 15.34 31.88 2.45
CA TYR A 154 16.63 31.24 2.69
C TYR A 154 16.51 29.86 3.36
N VAL A 155 15.49 29.63 4.19
CA VAL A 155 15.22 28.31 4.78
C VAL A 155 14.72 27.38 3.67
N PHE A 156 13.68 27.79 2.94
CA PHE A 156 13.09 26.97 1.86
C PHE A 156 14.09 26.63 0.75
N ARG A 157 14.99 27.55 0.37
CA ARG A 157 16.00 27.31 -0.65
C ARG A 157 17.11 26.34 -0.22
N ASN A 158 17.55 26.44 1.04
CA ASN A 158 18.74 25.70 1.50
C ASN A 158 18.41 24.39 2.21
N HIS A 159 17.20 24.28 2.75
CA HIS A 159 16.77 23.16 3.60
C HIS A 159 15.42 22.58 3.21
N GLY A 160 14.68 23.25 2.30
CA GLY A 160 13.30 22.90 2.00
C GLY A 160 12.33 23.22 3.14
N ALA A 161 11.05 23.12 2.83
CA ALA A 161 9.95 23.32 3.76
C ALA A 161 9.52 21.99 4.39
N VAL A 162 9.41 21.96 5.73
CA VAL A 162 8.89 20.82 6.48
C VAL A 162 7.44 21.05 6.90
N LEU A 163 6.73 19.98 7.27
CA LEU A 163 5.32 20.07 7.64
C LEU A 163 5.12 20.57 9.08
N GLU A 164 4.05 21.32 9.31
CA GLU A 164 3.63 21.85 10.60
C GLU A 164 3.47 20.74 11.64
N ASN A 165 2.97 19.57 11.25
CA ASN A 165 2.83 18.46 12.20
C ASN A 165 4.18 17.86 12.63
N CYS A 166 5.23 17.96 11.82
CA CYS A 166 6.58 17.53 12.19
C CYS A 166 7.28 18.54 13.11
N ASN A 167 7.10 19.84 12.85
CA ASN A 167 7.61 20.90 13.72
C ASN A 167 6.49 21.89 14.07
N PRO A 168 5.66 21.59 15.08
CA PRO A 168 4.48 22.38 15.41
C PRO A 168 4.79 23.79 15.88
N TYR A 169 3.90 24.73 15.58
CA TYR A 169 4.01 26.12 15.99
C TYR A 169 3.93 26.30 17.52
N LEU A 170 5.05 26.67 18.12
CA LEU A 170 5.20 26.89 19.57
C LEU A 170 5.17 28.37 19.96
N ASN A 171 5.21 29.31 19.00
CA ASN A 171 5.28 30.76 19.27
C ASN A 171 6.51 31.12 20.16
N SER A 172 7.58 30.33 20.07
CA SER A 172 8.88 30.60 20.71
C SER A 172 9.95 29.72 20.07
N PRO A 173 11.23 30.13 20.02
CA PRO A 173 12.25 29.32 19.37
C PRO A 173 12.91 28.32 20.34
N PRO A 174 12.62 27.01 20.26
CA PRO A 174 13.33 25.98 21.04
C PRO A 174 14.75 25.69 20.50
N GLY A 175 15.05 26.13 19.27
CA GLY A 175 16.30 25.87 18.54
C GLY A 175 16.06 25.06 17.25
N CYS A 176 16.89 25.28 16.22
CA CYS A 176 16.73 24.64 14.91
C CYS A 176 16.99 23.12 14.94
N ASN A 177 16.06 22.34 14.39
CA ASN A 177 16.11 20.88 14.27
C ASN A 177 15.68 20.36 12.89
N GLN A 178 15.77 21.19 11.84
CA GLN A 178 15.27 20.85 10.49
C GLN A 178 15.84 19.56 9.89
N ASP A 179 17.10 19.20 10.22
CA ASP A 179 17.76 18.01 9.68
C ASP A 179 17.13 16.69 10.18
N GLN A 180 16.16 16.77 11.10
CA GLN A 180 15.40 15.63 11.62
C GLN A 180 14.15 15.31 10.81
N PHE A 181 13.75 16.19 9.88
CA PHE A 181 12.50 16.07 9.16
C PHE A 181 12.73 16.06 7.66
N LYS A 182 11.85 15.37 6.94
CA LYS A 182 11.84 15.37 5.47
C LYS A 182 11.33 16.73 4.98
N ALA A 183 12.04 17.33 4.03
CA ALA A 183 11.53 18.46 3.27
C ALA A 183 10.45 17.97 2.31
N TYR A 184 9.47 18.79 1.96
CA TYR A 184 8.41 18.44 1.00
C TYR A 184 8.40 19.35 -0.22
N ALA A 185 9.01 20.53 -0.11
CA ALA A 185 9.05 21.47 -1.19
C ALA A 185 10.19 22.46 -0.98
N ASP A 186 10.79 22.92 -2.05
CA ASP A 186 11.89 23.89 -2.05
C ASP A 186 11.66 24.96 -3.12
N ILE A 187 12.54 25.95 -3.14
CA ILE A 187 12.52 27.02 -4.14
C ILE A 187 13.89 27.18 -4.75
N SER A 188 13.94 27.54 -6.03
CA SER A 188 15.22 27.83 -6.70
C SER A 188 15.75 29.21 -6.31
N ASP A 189 14.85 30.20 -6.18
CA ASP A 189 15.16 31.58 -5.81
C ASP A 189 13.87 32.37 -5.47
N TRP A 190 13.99 33.69 -5.24
CA TRP A 190 12.86 34.63 -5.16
C TRP A 190 13.18 35.96 -5.84
N ASN A 191 12.14 36.72 -6.18
CA ASN A 191 12.26 38.07 -6.74
C ASN A 191 11.56 39.09 -5.85
N TYR A 192 12.01 40.34 -5.90
CA TYR A 192 11.18 41.48 -5.50
C TYR A 192 10.47 42.06 -6.71
N ILE A 193 9.20 42.39 -6.53
CA ILE A 193 8.36 43.04 -7.55
C ILE A 193 8.23 44.52 -7.19
N ALA A 194 8.30 45.37 -8.21
CA ALA A 194 8.11 46.80 -8.02
C ALA A 194 6.71 47.10 -7.45
N ASN A 195 6.63 48.12 -6.60
CA ASN A 195 5.35 48.64 -6.07
C ASN A 195 4.58 49.39 -7.17
N ASP A 196 4.06 48.62 -8.12
CA ASP A 196 3.29 49.07 -9.26
C ASP A 196 2.15 48.06 -9.47
N VAL A 197 0.93 48.57 -9.65
CA VAL A 197 -0.28 47.73 -9.71
C VAL A 197 -0.19 46.73 -10.86
N ASP A 198 0.32 47.14 -12.02
CA ASP A 198 0.40 46.27 -13.19
C ASP A 198 1.51 45.22 -13.05
N GLN A 199 2.63 45.57 -12.40
CA GLN A 199 3.69 44.61 -12.04
C GLN A 199 3.17 43.53 -11.08
N ILE A 200 2.48 43.92 -10.01
CA ILE A 200 1.91 42.99 -9.02
C ILE A 200 0.84 42.10 -9.66
N LYS A 201 -0.06 42.65 -10.48
CA LYS A 201 -1.06 41.86 -11.22
C LYS A 201 -0.42 40.85 -12.18
N THR A 202 0.67 41.25 -12.82
CA THR A 202 1.44 40.37 -13.72
C THR A 202 2.08 39.23 -12.94
N ALA A 203 2.65 39.52 -11.76
CA ALA A 203 3.18 38.50 -10.86
C ALA A 203 2.08 37.53 -10.39
N LEU A 204 0.89 38.05 -10.06
CA LEU A 204 -0.25 37.26 -9.62
C LEU A 204 -0.77 36.26 -10.67
N GLN A 205 -0.41 36.41 -11.95
CA GLN A 205 -0.76 35.42 -12.98
C GLN A 205 -0.06 34.08 -12.78
N THR A 206 1.04 34.04 -12.03
CA THR A 206 1.82 32.81 -11.76
C THR A 206 1.74 32.38 -10.29
N GLY A 207 0.92 33.04 -9.47
CA GLY A 207 0.73 32.66 -8.07
C GLY A 207 0.63 33.86 -7.13
N PRO A 208 0.20 33.66 -5.88
CA PRO A 208 0.15 34.69 -4.84
C PRO A 208 1.51 35.35 -4.58
N VAL A 209 1.50 36.56 -4.02
CA VAL A 209 2.73 37.30 -3.68
C VAL A 209 2.65 37.83 -2.26
N CYS A 210 3.74 37.71 -1.50
CA CYS A 210 3.83 38.35 -0.18
C CYS A 210 4.00 39.86 -0.33
N THR A 211 3.38 40.65 0.55
CA THR A 211 3.50 42.13 0.58
C THR A 211 3.61 42.64 2.00
N GLY A 212 4.29 43.77 2.15
CA GLY A 212 4.16 44.62 3.32
C GLY A 212 2.90 45.46 3.30
N ILE A 213 2.36 45.68 4.50
CA ILE A 213 1.21 46.55 4.77
C ILE A 213 1.40 47.29 6.11
N ASP A 214 0.75 48.44 6.25
CA ASP A 214 0.57 49.14 7.53
C ASP A 214 -0.71 48.63 8.22
N ALA A 215 -0.54 47.76 9.20
CA ALA A 215 -1.63 47.30 10.06
C ALA A 215 -1.93 48.37 11.13
N THR A 216 -2.70 49.38 10.71
CA THR A 216 -3.20 50.46 11.55
C THR A 216 -4.18 49.96 12.63
N ALA A 217 -4.58 50.84 13.55
CA ALA A 217 -5.63 50.51 14.51
C ALA A 217 -6.99 50.18 13.87
N ALA A 218 -7.30 50.77 12.71
CA ALA A 218 -8.52 50.45 11.98
C ALA A 218 -8.40 49.11 11.26
N PHE A 219 -7.21 48.77 10.76
CA PHE A 219 -6.90 47.44 10.22
C PHE A 219 -7.08 46.35 11.29
N GLU A 220 -6.57 46.56 12.49
CA GLU A 220 -6.72 45.64 13.64
C GLU A 220 -8.17 45.30 13.97
N ALA A 221 -9.09 46.21 13.67
CA ALA A 221 -10.53 46.09 13.94
C ALA A 221 -11.36 45.86 12.66
N TYR A 222 -10.73 45.60 11.52
CA TYR A 222 -11.44 45.47 10.24
C TYR A 222 -12.48 44.35 10.27
N GLY A 223 -13.73 44.70 9.99
CA GLY A 223 -14.85 43.75 9.93
C GLY A 223 -15.29 43.39 8.50
N GLY A 224 -15.10 44.30 7.53
CA GLY A 224 -15.52 44.06 6.14
C GLY A 224 -15.50 45.32 5.26
N GLY A 225 -15.77 45.15 3.96
CA GLY A 225 -15.83 46.25 2.99
C GLY A 225 -14.51 46.53 2.27
N CYS A 226 -14.31 47.76 1.81
CA CYS A 226 -13.09 48.17 1.11
C CYS A 226 -12.19 48.99 2.04
N PHE A 227 -11.05 48.44 2.43
CA PHE A 227 -10.08 49.14 3.25
C PHE A 227 -9.30 50.17 2.41
N ASP A 228 -9.59 51.46 2.62
CA ASP A 228 -9.06 52.60 1.86
C ASP A 228 -8.32 53.62 2.75
N GLU A 229 -7.99 53.24 3.99
CA GLU A 229 -7.19 54.08 4.89
C GLU A 229 -5.75 54.22 4.40
N THR A 230 -5.19 55.43 4.46
CA THR A 230 -3.77 55.68 4.15
C THR A 230 -2.86 55.19 5.27
N GLY A 231 -1.78 54.50 4.92
CA GLY A 231 -0.73 54.10 5.87
C GLY A 231 0.41 55.11 5.98
N SER A 232 1.24 54.94 6.99
CA SER A 232 2.44 55.74 7.25
C SER A 232 3.70 54.90 7.49
N GLN A 233 3.55 53.64 7.90
CA GLN A 233 4.67 52.76 8.19
C GLN A 233 4.30 51.29 7.93
N VAL A 234 5.03 50.62 7.04
CA VAL A 234 4.91 49.16 6.87
C VAL A 234 5.39 48.46 8.15
N ASN A 235 4.53 47.63 8.74
CA ASN A 235 4.80 46.95 10.02
C ASN A 235 4.32 45.49 10.05
N HIS A 236 3.60 45.04 9.02
CA HIS A 236 3.04 43.68 8.92
C HIS A 236 3.28 43.09 7.53
N LEU A 237 3.43 41.76 7.43
CA LEU A 237 3.51 41.03 6.17
C LEU A 237 2.28 40.15 6.00
N VAL A 238 1.74 40.14 4.79
CA VAL A 238 0.51 39.42 4.40
C VAL A 238 0.63 38.88 2.97
N LEU A 239 -0.28 38.01 2.56
CA LEU A 239 -0.26 37.41 1.22
C LEU A 239 -1.36 37.99 0.33
N ILE A 240 -1.00 38.58 -0.81
CA ILE A 240 -1.96 38.95 -1.86
C ILE A 240 -2.30 37.69 -2.64
N VAL A 241 -3.57 37.27 -2.58
CA VAL A 241 -4.08 36.06 -3.25
C VAL A 241 -4.88 36.37 -4.51
N GLY A 242 -5.11 37.65 -4.80
CA GLY A 242 -5.93 38.08 -5.91
C GLY A 242 -6.17 39.58 -5.94
N TYR A 243 -6.97 40.01 -6.90
CA TYR A 243 -7.37 41.40 -7.08
C TYR A 243 -8.72 41.50 -7.84
N ASP A 244 -9.39 42.64 -7.72
CA ASP A 244 -10.57 42.99 -8.53
C ASP A 244 -10.60 44.49 -8.83
N ASP A 245 -10.51 44.84 -10.11
CA ASP A 245 -10.52 46.24 -10.59
C ASP A 245 -11.88 46.93 -10.44
N ARG A 246 -12.95 46.17 -10.21
CA ARG A 246 -14.30 46.70 -10.00
C ARG A 246 -14.58 46.99 -8.54
N ALA A 247 -13.78 46.46 -7.63
CA ALA A 247 -13.93 46.66 -6.20
C ALA A 247 -13.69 48.13 -5.80
N CYS A 248 -14.03 48.47 -4.56
CA CYS A 248 -13.80 49.81 -4.01
C CYS A 248 -14.37 50.94 -4.87
N GLY A 249 -15.59 50.76 -5.40
CA GLY A 249 -16.23 51.77 -6.27
C GLY A 249 -15.56 51.95 -7.63
N GLY A 250 -14.81 50.94 -8.12
CA GLY A 250 -14.06 51.00 -9.36
C GLY A 250 -12.63 51.52 -9.22
N ASN A 251 -12.16 51.76 -8.00
CA ASN A 251 -10.75 52.11 -7.72
C ASN A 251 -9.82 50.89 -7.72
N GLY A 252 -10.40 49.69 -7.69
CA GLY A 252 -9.69 48.42 -7.67
C GLY A 252 -9.07 48.08 -6.32
N ALA A 253 -8.90 46.79 -6.06
CA ALA A 253 -8.46 46.30 -4.76
C ALA A 253 -7.65 45.00 -4.83
N TRP A 254 -6.77 44.82 -3.85
CA TRP A 254 -6.11 43.56 -3.53
C TRP A 254 -7.00 42.72 -2.61
N ILE A 255 -7.00 41.40 -2.82
CA ILE A 255 -7.57 40.40 -1.93
C ILE A 255 -6.42 39.78 -1.14
N ILE A 256 -6.45 39.91 0.19
CA ILE A 256 -5.30 39.61 1.05
C ILE A 256 -5.68 38.57 2.11
N LYS A 257 -4.87 37.52 2.21
CA LYS A 257 -4.91 36.52 3.28
C LYS A 257 -4.07 37.02 4.47
N ASN A 258 -4.68 37.09 5.65
CA ASN A 258 -4.00 37.46 6.90
C ASN A 258 -3.68 36.21 7.75
N SER A 259 -2.83 36.39 8.76
CA SER A 259 -2.35 35.35 9.68
C SER A 259 -2.90 35.50 11.10
N TRP A 260 -4.05 36.14 11.26
CA TRP A 260 -4.70 36.41 12.55
C TRP A 260 -5.91 35.50 12.80
N GLY A 261 -5.98 34.35 12.14
CA GLY A 261 -7.09 33.41 12.27
C GLY A 261 -8.30 33.77 11.41
N PRO A 262 -9.22 32.81 11.23
CA PRO A 262 -10.41 32.98 10.39
C PRO A 262 -11.42 34.00 10.97
N GLU A 263 -11.32 34.35 12.25
CA GLU A 263 -12.21 35.32 12.91
C GLU A 263 -11.87 36.79 12.57
N PHE A 264 -10.73 37.05 11.92
CA PHE A 264 -10.34 38.37 11.46
C PHE A 264 -11.04 38.72 10.14
N GLY A 265 -11.58 39.94 10.03
CA GLY A 265 -12.17 40.43 8.78
C GLY A 265 -13.23 39.48 8.22
N VAL A 266 -13.10 39.15 6.94
CA VAL A 266 -14.01 38.24 6.24
C VAL A 266 -13.34 36.87 6.10
N ASN A 267 -13.58 35.97 7.06
CA ASN A 267 -12.99 34.62 7.11
C ASN A 267 -11.45 34.61 7.08
N GLY A 268 -10.80 35.59 7.71
CA GLY A 268 -9.35 35.77 7.72
C GLY A 268 -8.79 36.62 6.58
N TYR A 269 -9.65 37.17 5.72
CA TYR A 269 -9.26 37.98 4.56
C TYR A 269 -9.66 39.45 4.71
N ILE A 270 -8.93 40.30 3.99
CA ILE A 270 -9.22 41.73 3.84
C ILE A 270 -9.12 42.14 2.37
N THR A 271 -10.00 43.06 1.96
CA THR A 271 -9.97 43.69 0.64
C THR A 271 -9.42 45.11 0.79
N VAL A 272 -8.28 45.41 0.16
CA VAL A 272 -7.56 46.68 0.33
C VAL A 272 -7.47 47.42 -0.99
N GLN A 273 -7.92 48.68 -1.04
CA GLN A 273 -7.84 49.50 -2.24
C GLN A 273 -6.38 49.64 -2.71
N TYR A 274 -6.14 49.70 -4.02
CA TYR A 274 -4.80 49.96 -4.55
C TYR A 274 -4.20 51.25 -3.95
N GLY A 275 -2.95 51.15 -3.47
CA GLY A 275 -2.22 52.25 -2.82
C GLY A 275 -2.63 52.56 -1.37
N ALA A 276 -3.69 51.96 -0.85
CA ALA A 276 -4.08 52.10 0.56
C ALA A 276 -3.16 51.29 1.48
N ALA A 277 -3.09 51.70 2.75
CA ALA A 277 -2.33 51.02 3.81
C ALA A 277 -0.86 50.74 3.50
N MET A 278 -0.23 51.47 2.57
CA MET A 278 1.12 51.17 2.08
C MET A 278 1.26 49.75 1.46
N THR A 279 0.14 49.15 1.02
CA THR A 279 0.15 47.85 0.34
C THR A 279 0.92 47.93 -0.97
N GLY A 280 1.62 46.86 -1.34
CA GLY A 280 2.52 46.84 -2.49
C GLY A 280 3.97 47.17 -2.16
N ASN A 281 4.30 47.43 -0.88
CA ASN A 281 5.69 47.57 -0.45
C ASN A 281 6.35 46.22 -0.21
N SER A 282 7.64 46.09 -0.56
CA SER A 282 8.44 44.87 -0.34
C SER A 282 7.76 43.60 -0.89
N VAL A 283 7.14 43.70 -2.07
CA VAL A 283 6.43 42.58 -2.69
C VAL A 283 7.44 41.54 -3.13
N THR A 284 7.23 40.28 -2.74
CA THR A 284 8.07 39.16 -3.11
C THR A 284 7.30 38.12 -3.91
N GLN A 285 8.02 37.44 -4.80
CA GLN A 285 7.50 36.35 -5.62
C GLN A 285 8.49 35.19 -5.61
N LEU A 286 8.02 33.99 -5.29
CA LEU A 286 8.83 32.76 -5.37
C LEU A 286 9.20 32.38 -6.82
N VAL A 287 10.42 31.86 -6.99
CA VAL A 287 10.82 31.10 -8.18
C VAL A 287 10.74 29.62 -7.82
N TYR A 288 9.57 29.04 -8.08
CA TYR A 288 9.23 27.65 -7.77
C TYR A 288 9.26 26.81 -9.05
N SER A 289 9.81 25.60 -8.94
CA SER A 289 9.68 24.55 -9.95
C SER A 289 9.08 23.32 -9.27
N PRO A 290 7.98 22.75 -9.77
CA PRO A 290 7.48 21.50 -9.21
C PRO A 290 8.49 20.37 -9.44
N PRO A 291 8.47 19.33 -8.59
CA PRO A 291 9.28 18.14 -8.77
C PRO A 291 9.14 17.53 -10.18
N PRO A 292 10.23 16.99 -10.77
CA PRO A 292 10.23 16.49 -12.14
C PRO A 292 9.52 15.14 -12.34
N VAL A 293 9.34 14.35 -11.27
CA VAL A 293 8.62 13.07 -11.28
C VAL A 293 7.26 13.24 -10.62
N GLU A 294 6.20 12.89 -11.34
CA GLU A 294 4.85 12.83 -10.79
C GLU A 294 4.59 11.40 -10.29
N ILE A 295 4.19 11.25 -9.03
CA ILE A 295 3.81 9.96 -8.45
C ILE A 295 2.31 9.99 -8.17
N THR A 296 1.63 8.87 -8.35
CA THR A 296 0.23 8.71 -7.93
C THR A 296 0.05 7.36 -7.26
N LEU A 297 -0.42 7.38 -6.02
CA LEU A 297 -0.78 6.21 -5.23
C LEU A 297 -2.20 5.72 -5.60
N ASP A 298 -2.48 4.44 -5.33
CA ASP A 298 -3.82 3.87 -5.49
C ASP A 298 -4.88 4.71 -4.75
N PRO A 299 -5.93 5.23 -5.42
CA PRO A 299 -7.02 5.95 -4.78
C PRO A 299 -7.75 5.15 -3.70
N GLY A 300 -7.71 3.82 -3.75
CA GLY A 300 -8.29 2.92 -2.75
C GLY A 300 -7.41 2.68 -1.53
N LEU A 301 -6.17 3.17 -1.53
CA LEU A 301 -5.22 2.98 -0.44
C LEU A 301 -5.77 3.58 0.86
N GLY A 302 -5.90 2.74 1.89
CA GLY A 302 -6.40 3.16 3.20
C GLY A 302 -7.92 3.30 3.29
N SER A 303 -8.67 2.79 2.30
CA SER A 303 -10.13 2.71 2.35
C SER A 303 -10.66 1.83 3.49
N GLU A 304 -9.85 0.86 3.92
CA GLU A 304 -10.06 0.06 5.13
C GLU A 304 -8.77 0.09 5.98
N PRO A 305 -8.87 -0.13 7.31
CA PRO A 305 -7.68 -0.23 8.15
C PRO A 305 -6.78 -1.40 7.73
N PHE A 306 -5.47 -1.16 7.72
CA PHE A 306 -4.49 -2.24 7.56
C PHE A 306 -4.38 -3.04 8.85
N ILE A 307 -3.98 -4.30 8.74
CA ILE A 307 -3.67 -5.13 9.90
C ILE A 307 -2.16 -5.22 10.04
N ALA A 308 -1.66 -5.01 11.25
CA ALA A 308 -0.25 -5.14 11.57
C ALA A 308 0.31 -6.49 11.12
N ASP A 309 1.55 -6.49 10.62
CA ASP A 309 2.31 -7.63 10.12
C ASP A 309 1.64 -8.42 8.96
N GLN A 310 0.49 -7.96 8.47
CA GLN A 310 -0.19 -8.55 7.31
C GLN A 310 0.39 -8.00 6.02
N ALA A 311 0.86 -8.90 5.14
CA ALA A 311 1.33 -8.53 3.82
C ALA A 311 0.25 -7.72 3.08
N THR A 312 0.63 -6.52 2.67
CA THR A 312 -0.23 -5.58 1.96
C THR A 312 0.51 -5.13 0.71
N GLU A 313 -0.10 -5.27 -0.46
CA GLU A 313 0.47 -4.70 -1.67
C GLU A 313 0.20 -3.20 -1.72
N LEU A 314 1.27 -2.42 -1.77
CA LEU A 314 1.23 -0.99 -2.07
C LEU A 314 1.47 -0.81 -3.56
N THR A 315 0.61 -0.04 -4.24
CA THR A 315 0.75 0.22 -5.67
C THR A 315 0.80 1.72 -5.95
N TRP A 316 1.59 2.10 -6.95
CA TRP A 316 1.71 3.46 -7.44
C TRP A 316 2.01 3.49 -8.94
N SER A 317 1.87 4.66 -9.53
CA SER A 317 2.29 4.94 -10.90
C SER A 317 3.18 6.18 -10.93
N THR A 318 4.04 6.26 -11.95
CA THR A 318 4.92 7.42 -12.15
C THR A 318 4.76 8.00 -13.55
N ALA A 319 4.86 9.32 -13.67
CA ALA A 319 4.81 10.08 -14.91
C ALA A 319 5.87 11.21 -14.91
N GLY A 320 6.07 11.84 -16.06
CA GLY A 320 7.09 12.89 -16.21
C GLY A 320 8.50 12.33 -16.42
N ALA A 321 9.45 12.76 -15.60
CA ALA A 321 10.80 12.19 -15.58
C ALA A 321 10.81 10.77 -15.01
N SER A 322 11.89 10.02 -15.26
CA SER A 322 12.03 8.64 -14.74
C SER A 322 12.80 8.62 -13.42
N ALA A 323 12.17 8.12 -12.35
CA ALA A 323 12.85 7.71 -11.13
C ALA A 323 13.28 6.24 -11.23
N ALA A 324 14.51 5.93 -10.81
CA ALA A 324 15.00 4.54 -10.81
C ALA A 324 14.47 3.77 -9.60
N THR A 325 14.36 4.46 -8.46
CA THR A 325 13.91 3.89 -7.20
C THR A 325 12.91 4.80 -6.52
N VAL A 326 12.18 4.24 -5.56
CA VAL A 326 11.36 4.99 -4.62
C VAL A 326 11.67 4.57 -3.20
N ASP A 327 11.49 5.51 -2.28
CA ASP A 327 11.41 5.26 -0.85
C ASP A 327 9.96 5.40 -0.40
N ILE A 328 9.57 4.62 0.59
CA ILE A 328 8.24 4.70 1.18
C ILE A 328 8.39 4.97 2.67
N TRP A 329 7.72 6.03 3.13
CA TRP A 329 7.72 6.46 4.51
C TRP A 329 6.30 6.44 5.06
N LEU A 330 6.19 6.10 6.34
CA LEU A 330 4.97 6.05 7.10
C LEU A 330 4.98 7.18 8.13
N GLY A 331 3.89 7.93 8.20
CA GLY A 331 3.55 8.78 9.33
C GLY A 331 2.48 8.11 10.18
N THR A 332 2.61 8.18 11.51
CA THR A 332 1.73 7.45 12.46
C THR A 332 0.72 8.35 13.19
N ASP A 333 0.94 9.65 13.07
CA ASP A 333 0.09 10.75 13.51
C ASP A 333 -0.69 11.41 12.35
N GLY A 334 -0.49 10.87 11.14
CA GLY A 334 -1.28 11.15 9.95
C GLY A 334 -0.56 12.05 8.96
N ILE A 335 0.58 12.65 9.31
CA ILE A 335 1.25 13.62 8.41
C ILE A 335 2.78 13.64 8.56
N CYS A 336 3.36 13.38 9.74
CA CYS A 336 4.82 13.41 9.85
C CYS A 336 5.40 12.04 9.45
N HIS A 337 5.98 11.95 8.25
CA HIS A 337 6.49 10.69 7.71
C HIS A 337 7.92 10.43 8.17
N ASP A 338 8.06 9.91 9.38
CA ASP A 338 9.32 9.72 10.10
C ASP A 338 9.78 8.25 10.18
N ILE A 339 8.94 7.30 9.76
CA ILE A 339 9.26 5.87 9.72
C ILE A 339 9.54 5.46 8.28
N LEU A 340 10.79 5.15 7.96
CA LEU A 340 11.18 4.52 6.70
C LEU A 340 10.68 3.07 6.68
N ILE A 341 9.72 2.77 5.81
CA ILE A 341 9.16 1.41 5.68
C ILE A 341 9.78 0.63 4.52
N ALA A 342 10.28 1.31 3.49
CA ALA A 342 11.02 0.71 2.40
C ALA A 342 11.99 1.73 1.77
N GLU A 343 13.22 1.31 1.51
CA GLU A 343 14.30 2.16 1.00
C GLU A 343 14.83 1.60 -0.32
N ASN A 344 15.11 2.47 -1.29
CA ASN A 344 15.67 2.14 -2.61
C ASN A 344 14.90 1.02 -3.34
N VAL A 345 13.58 1.01 -3.22
CA VAL A 345 12.72 0.02 -3.89
C VAL A 345 12.74 0.30 -5.39
N PRO A 346 12.93 -0.70 -6.26
CA PRO A 346 12.79 -0.51 -7.70
C PRO A 346 11.43 0.11 -8.05
N ASN A 347 11.41 1.12 -8.93
CA ASN A 347 10.17 1.76 -9.34
C ASN A 347 9.38 0.87 -10.34
N THR A 348 8.86 -0.26 -9.84
CA THR A 348 8.06 -1.24 -10.61
C THR A 348 6.55 -1.01 -10.51
N GLY A 349 6.12 -0.03 -9.72
CA GLY A 349 4.71 0.31 -9.52
C GLY A 349 4.00 -0.48 -8.43
N SER A 350 4.67 -1.44 -7.77
CA SER A 350 4.18 -2.05 -6.55
C SER A 350 5.30 -2.61 -5.66
N THR A 351 5.00 -2.76 -4.37
CA THR A 351 5.81 -3.50 -3.39
C THR A 351 4.93 -4.11 -2.31
N ILE A 352 5.39 -5.20 -1.69
CA ILE A 352 4.76 -5.73 -0.48
C ILE A 352 5.26 -4.95 0.74
N TRP A 353 4.32 -4.48 1.54
CA TRP A 353 4.54 -3.83 2.82
C TRP A 353 3.95 -4.69 3.95
N TYR A 354 4.67 -4.74 5.06
CA TYR A 354 4.18 -5.33 6.31
C TYR A 354 3.96 -4.17 7.30
N PRO A 355 2.71 -3.74 7.53
CA PRO A 355 2.41 -2.64 8.43
C PRO A 355 2.99 -2.91 9.82
N PRO A 356 3.70 -1.95 10.42
CA PRO A 356 4.30 -2.17 11.73
C PRO A 356 3.21 -2.34 12.80
N ASN A 357 3.47 -3.17 13.80
CA ASN A 357 2.54 -3.41 14.90
C ASN A 357 2.53 -2.26 15.93
N ILE A 358 2.01 -1.10 15.51
CA ILE A 358 1.97 0.13 16.31
C ILE A 358 0.56 0.50 16.80
N GLY A 359 -0.50 0.06 16.12
CA GLY A 359 -1.89 0.37 16.49
C GLY A 359 -2.21 1.88 16.42
N THR A 360 -2.75 2.37 15.32
CA THR A 360 -3.12 3.80 15.16
C THR A 360 -4.35 3.96 14.28
N ASP A 361 -5.15 5.01 14.51
CA ASP A 361 -6.31 5.36 13.67
C ASP A 361 -5.94 6.41 12.59
N TYR A 362 -4.73 6.95 12.63
CA TYR A 362 -4.31 8.12 11.86
C TYR A 362 -2.92 7.92 11.26
N ALA A 363 -2.73 6.93 10.40
CA ALA A 363 -1.50 6.76 9.63
C ALA A 363 -1.62 7.33 8.21
N SER A 364 -0.50 7.65 7.58
CA SER A 364 -0.41 8.04 6.17
C SER A 364 0.90 7.56 5.56
N LEU A 365 0.93 7.40 4.24
CA LEU A 365 2.15 7.04 3.51
C LEU A 365 2.58 8.20 2.61
N VAL A 366 3.89 8.30 2.42
CA VAL A 366 4.47 9.05 1.31
C VAL A 366 5.40 8.13 0.52
N VAL A 367 5.20 8.08 -0.80
CA VAL A 367 6.15 7.48 -1.74
C VAL A 367 6.98 8.60 -2.34
N VAL A 368 8.30 8.44 -2.34
CA VAL A 368 9.26 9.48 -2.70
C VAL A 368 10.20 8.96 -3.79
N ALA A 369 10.38 9.68 -4.89
CA ALA A 369 11.29 9.34 -5.97
C ALA A 369 12.76 9.54 -5.58
N ASP A 370 13.63 8.59 -5.94
CA ASP A 370 15.09 8.68 -5.79
C ASP A 370 15.58 9.13 -4.39
N GLY A 371 14.76 8.88 -3.35
CA GLY A 371 15.04 9.15 -1.94
C GLY A 371 14.65 10.52 -1.41
N ASP A 372 14.28 11.47 -2.26
CA ASP A 372 14.02 12.86 -1.86
C ASP A 372 12.80 13.49 -2.56
N THR A 373 12.06 14.34 -1.83
CA THR A 373 10.77 14.90 -2.29
C THR A 373 10.94 15.94 -3.37
N ASP A 374 12.13 16.51 -3.50
CA ASP A 374 12.50 17.43 -4.59
C ASP A 374 12.47 16.74 -5.97
N GLN A 375 12.65 15.40 -6.03
CA GLN A 375 12.53 14.61 -7.24
C GLN A 375 11.07 14.28 -7.57
N GLY A 376 10.23 14.08 -6.55
CA GLY A 376 8.82 13.78 -6.69
C GLY A 376 8.28 12.96 -5.53
N TYR A 377 7.02 13.18 -5.15
CA TYR A 377 6.38 12.41 -4.09
C TYR A 377 4.85 12.29 -4.26
N ALA A 378 4.25 11.26 -3.68
CA ALA A 378 2.79 11.17 -3.53
C ALA A 378 2.43 10.87 -2.09
N LEU A 379 1.48 11.62 -1.55
CA LEU A 379 0.86 11.33 -0.26
C LEU A 379 -0.28 10.33 -0.43
N SER A 380 -0.54 9.52 0.60
CA SER A 380 -1.72 8.67 0.62
C SER A 380 -2.99 9.53 0.51
N PRO A 381 -4.00 9.13 -0.29
CA PRO A 381 -5.18 9.97 -0.57
C PRO A 381 -5.97 10.39 0.67
N SER A 382 -5.91 9.58 1.72
CA SER A 382 -6.44 9.88 3.05
C SER A 382 -5.54 9.28 4.13
N THR A 383 -5.76 9.70 5.38
CA THR A 383 -5.25 8.95 6.53
C THR A 383 -5.99 7.62 6.66
N PHE A 384 -5.35 6.61 7.23
CA PHE A 384 -5.89 5.27 7.42
C PHE A 384 -5.53 4.69 8.79
N GLY A 385 -6.26 3.65 9.23
CA GLY A 385 -5.93 2.93 10.46
C GLY A 385 -4.92 1.80 10.23
N ILE A 386 -4.13 1.48 11.26
CA ILE A 386 -3.39 0.23 11.40
C ILE A 386 -3.91 -0.47 12.65
N ILE A 387 -4.62 -1.57 12.48
CA ILE A 387 -5.07 -2.47 13.55
C ILE A 387 -3.84 -3.21 14.07
N GLY A 388 -3.34 -2.79 15.22
CA GLY A 388 -2.32 -3.51 15.98
C GLY A 388 -2.88 -4.80 16.57
N HIS A 389 -2.00 -5.77 16.83
CA HIS A 389 -2.36 -7.07 17.39
C HIS A 389 -1.47 -7.43 18.58
N LYS A 390 -1.98 -8.23 19.52
CA LYS A 390 -1.13 -8.67 20.64
C LYS A 390 -0.23 -9.82 20.20
N LEU A 391 0.99 -9.81 20.72
CA LEU A 391 1.90 -10.94 20.58
C LEU A 391 1.68 -11.94 21.71
N ARG A 392 1.56 -13.21 21.35
CA ARG A 392 1.64 -14.36 22.25
C ARG A 392 2.92 -15.12 21.96
N TYR A 393 3.62 -15.54 23.01
CA TYR A 393 4.88 -16.27 22.87
C TYR A 393 4.68 -17.74 23.23
N VAL A 394 5.27 -18.67 22.46
CA VAL A 394 5.24 -20.12 22.72
C VAL A 394 6.65 -20.67 22.72
N SER A 395 7.00 -21.43 23.75
CA SER A 395 8.29 -22.12 23.89
C SER A 395 8.10 -23.46 24.57
N ALA A 396 8.87 -24.48 24.15
CA ALA A 396 8.87 -25.80 24.80
C ALA A 396 9.25 -25.72 26.30
N ALA A 397 10.01 -24.70 26.71
CA ALA A 397 10.34 -24.42 28.12
C ALA A 397 9.33 -23.49 28.83
N GLY A 398 8.20 -23.20 28.18
CA GLY A 398 7.20 -22.23 28.63
C GLY A 398 6.37 -22.68 29.84
N SER A 399 5.36 -21.87 30.15
CA SER A 399 4.45 -22.02 31.28
C SER A 399 3.02 -22.37 30.84
N ALA A 400 2.22 -22.93 31.74
CA ALA A 400 0.80 -23.17 31.54
C ALA A 400 -0.09 -22.00 32.05
N THR A 401 0.49 -20.83 32.34
CA THR A 401 -0.22 -19.69 32.93
C THR A 401 -0.19 -18.47 32.01
N ALA A 402 -1.36 -18.07 31.51
CA ALA A 402 -1.59 -16.88 30.67
C ALA A 402 -1.19 -15.57 31.40
N PRO A 403 -0.92 -14.44 30.70
CA PRO A 403 -1.40 -14.07 29.35
C PRO A 403 -0.42 -14.32 28.19
N TYR A 404 0.76 -14.86 28.45
CA TYR A 404 1.78 -15.17 27.43
C TYR A 404 2.23 -13.97 26.57
N GLU A 405 2.14 -12.74 27.08
CA GLU A 405 2.43 -11.48 26.36
C GLU A 405 3.90 -11.04 26.43
N THR A 406 4.75 -11.81 27.12
CA THR A 406 6.20 -11.59 27.15
C THR A 406 6.96 -12.89 26.93
N PRO A 407 8.18 -12.87 26.35
CA PRO A 407 9.02 -14.06 26.19
C PRO A 407 9.20 -14.89 27.47
N ALA A 408 9.40 -14.22 28.61
CA ALA A 408 9.60 -14.89 29.91
C ALA A 408 8.34 -15.62 30.41
N SER A 409 7.18 -15.22 29.90
CA SER A 409 5.89 -15.81 30.19
C SER A 409 5.37 -16.69 29.05
N ALA A 410 6.21 -17.10 28.10
CA ALA A 410 5.74 -17.88 26.94
C ALA A 410 4.91 -19.10 27.34
N ALA A 411 3.87 -19.40 26.58
CA ALA A 411 3.05 -20.60 26.72
C ALA A 411 3.88 -21.85 26.45
N HIS A 412 3.57 -22.94 27.15
CA HIS A 412 4.17 -24.24 26.88
C HIS A 412 3.66 -24.86 25.57
N THR A 413 2.43 -24.56 25.16
CA THR A 413 1.81 -25.14 23.95
C THR A 413 1.22 -24.06 23.05
N ILE A 414 1.16 -24.35 21.75
CA ILE A 414 0.51 -23.49 20.74
C ILE A 414 -0.99 -23.34 21.08
N ALA A 415 -1.64 -24.42 21.52
CA ALA A 415 -3.05 -24.41 21.87
C ALA A 415 -3.37 -23.43 23.02
N ASP A 416 -2.54 -23.41 24.08
CA ASP A 416 -2.74 -22.50 25.21
C ASP A 416 -2.61 -21.03 24.77
N ALA A 417 -1.63 -20.71 23.91
CA ALA A 417 -1.45 -19.37 23.37
C ALA A 417 -2.64 -18.95 22.48
N VAL A 418 -3.12 -19.84 21.61
CA VAL A 418 -4.30 -19.60 20.76
C VAL A 418 -5.55 -19.37 21.61
N ILE A 419 -5.75 -20.13 22.69
CA ILE A 419 -6.88 -19.95 23.63
C ILE A 419 -6.80 -18.59 24.35
N ALA A 420 -5.59 -18.12 24.67
CA ALA A 420 -5.38 -16.82 25.30
C ALA A 420 -5.60 -15.63 24.35
N CYS A 421 -5.76 -15.88 23.04
CA CYS A 421 -5.99 -14.82 22.08
C CYS A 421 -7.39 -14.21 22.20
N THR A 422 -7.47 -12.88 22.13
CA THR A 422 -8.69 -12.11 22.42
C THR A 422 -9.25 -11.33 21.23
N GLY A 423 -8.50 -11.24 20.13
CA GLY A 423 -8.88 -10.48 18.93
C GLY A 423 -7.96 -10.83 17.76
N VAL A 424 -7.52 -9.80 17.02
CA VAL A 424 -6.39 -9.90 16.10
C VAL A 424 -5.14 -10.10 16.94
N ASP A 425 -4.57 -11.31 16.95
CA ASP A 425 -3.40 -11.65 17.77
C ASP A 425 -2.43 -12.53 16.96
N THR A 426 -1.13 -12.37 17.19
CA THR A 426 -0.08 -13.18 16.55
C THR A 426 0.62 -14.05 17.59
N VAL A 427 0.71 -15.35 17.32
CA VAL A 427 1.37 -16.35 18.16
C VAL A 427 2.76 -16.65 17.58
N LEU A 428 3.81 -16.16 18.22
CA LEU A 428 5.19 -16.45 17.87
C LEU A 428 5.63 -17.75 18.55
N VAL A 429 6.16 -18.69 17.78
CA VAL A 429 6.56 -20.01 18.27
C VAL A 429 8.07 -20.18 18.10
N ALA A 430 8.76 -20.39 19.23
CA ALA A 430 10.18 -20.67 19.21
C ALA A 430 10.46 -22.05 18.59
N GLY A 431 11.67 -22.22 18.03
CA GLY A 431 12.14 -23.50 17.53
C GLY A 431 12.09 -24.60 18.60
N GLY A 432 11.66 -25.79 18.21
CA GLY A 432 11.42 -26.92 19.12
C GLY A 432 10.33 -27.85 18.59
N ASP A 433 10.17 -28.98 19.29
CA ASP A 433 9.15 -29.98 18.99
C ASP A 433 7.90 -29.77 19.86
N TYR A 434 6.75 -29.65 19.21
CA TYR A 434 5.46 -29.43 19.86
C TYR A 434 4.50 -30.55 19.47
N ILE A 435 3.65 -30.94 20.40
CA ILE A 435 2.60 -31.94 20.17
C ILE A 435 1.28 -31.35 20.67
N GLY A 436 0.24 -31.39 19.85
CA GLY A 436 -1.06 -30.85 20.25
C GLY A 436 -2.01 -30.60 19.10
N SER A 437 -3.10 -29.90 19.41
CA SER A 437 -4.05 -29.43 18.42
C SER A 437 -4.66 -28.11 18.87
N ALA A 438 -4.77 -27.14 17.97
CA ALA A 438 -5.38 -25.84 18.23
C ALA A 438 -6.52 -25.56 17.24
N THR A 439 -7.54 -24.85 17.71
CA THR A 439 -8.68 -24.40 16.90
C THR A 439 -8.67 -22.88 16.81
N ILE A 440 -8.65 -22.36 15.59
CA ILE A 440 -8.62 -20.94 15.25
C ILE A 440 -9.97 -20.56 14.64
N GLN A 441 -10.68 -19.70 15.36
CA GLN A 441 -12.03 -19.20 15.04
C GLN A 441 -12.09 -17.66 15.06
N ARG A 442 -10.91 -17.04 15.06
CA ARG A 442 -10.67 -15.60 15.12
C ARG A 442 -9.45 -15.28 14.25
N GLN A 443 -9.17 -13.99 14.09
CA GLN A 443 -8.02 -13.46 13.37
C GLN A 443 -6.72 -13.73 14.13
N ILE A 444 -6.26 -14.98 14.10
CA ILE A 444 -5.06 -15.42 14.80
C ILE A 444 -4.04 -15.94 13.78
N HIS A 445 -2.83 -15.41 13.85
CA HIS A 445 -1.73 -15.82 13.01
C HIS A 445 -0.68 -16.58 13.82
N VAL A 446 -0.33 -17.81 13.45
CA VAL A 446 0.73 -18.59 14.11
C VAL A 446 2.03 -18.51 13.30
N ARG A 447 3.14 -18.06 13.89
CA ARG A 447 4.41 -17.88 13.18
C ARG A 447 5.52 -18.68 13.85
N GLY A 448 6.02 -19.71 13.18
CA GLY A 448 7.13 -20.55 13.62
C GLY A 448 8.50 -19.98 13.26
N GLY A 449 9.56 -20.64 13.72
CA GLY A 449 10.93 -20.32 13.32
C GLY A 449 11.66 -19.31 14.21
N TRP A 450 11.17 -19.02 15.41
CA TRP A 450 11.80 -18.02 16.28
C TRP A 450 12.92 -18.60 17.13
N ASN A 451 13.97 -17.82 17.37
CA ASN A 451 14.95 -18.18 18.39
C ASN A 451 14.33 -18.15 19.80
N SER A 452 14.99 -18.76 20.79
CA SER A 452 14.45 -18.84 22.17
C SER A 452 14.28 -17.48 22.87
N GLY A 453 14.88 -16.42 22.34
CA GLY A 453 14.76 -15.05 22.83
C GLY A 453 13.67 -14.22 22.12
N PHE A 454 13.05 -14.75 21.07
CA PHE A 454 12.11 -14.05 20.19
C PHE A 454 12.65 -12.74 19.60
N THR A 455 13.96 -12.71 19.29
CA THR A 455 14.62 -11.53 18.71
C THR A 455 14.96 -11.69 17.23
N ALA A 456 14.85 -12.91 16.69
CA ALA A 456 15.08 -13.21 15.28
C ALA A 456 14.23 -14.41 14.86
N GLN A 457 13.81 -14.41 13.60
CA GLN A 457 13.05 -15.47 12.96
C GLN A 457 13.84 -16.02 11.77
N ASP A 458 14.06 -17.33 11.77
CA ASP A 458 14.67 -18.09 10.68
C ASP A 458 14.21 -19.56 10.84
N PRO A 459 13.16 -19.99 10.11
CA PRO A 459 12.64 -21.35 10.20
C PRO A 459 13.66 -22.45 9.86
N ALA A 460 14.72 -22.14 9.10
CA ALA A 460 15.76 -23.10 8.77
C ALA A 460 16.76 -23.29 9.94
N LEU A 461 17.07 -22.23 10.68
CA LEU A 461 17.96 -22.30 11.85
C LEU A 461 17.25 -22.73 13.13
N TRP A 462 15.99 -22.32 13.33
CA TRP A 462 15.22 -22.58 14.54
C TRP A 462 13.88 -23.25 14.20
N PRO A 463 13.89 -24.47 13.63
CA PRO A 463 12.67 -25.11 13.14
C PRO A 463 11.65 -25.30 14.25
N THR A 464 10.44 -24.82 14.01
CA THR A 464 9.25 -25.16 14.80
C THR A 464 8.62 -26.40 14.20
N ARG A 465 8.73 -27.53 14.88
CA ARG A 465 8.17 -28.81 14.45
C ARG A 465 6.89 -29.09 15.23
N TYR A 466 5.77 -29.28 14.56
CA TYR A 466 4.47 -29.46 15.19
C TYR A 466 3.80 -30.75 14.75
N GLN A 467 3.75 -31.72 15.65
CA GLN A 467 3.03 -32.97 15.47
C GLN A 467 1.59 -32.86 15.99
N GLY A 468 0.63 -33.12 15.11
CA GLY A 468 -0.78 -33.10 15.47
C GLY A 468 -1.20 -34.25 16.40
N ALA A 469 -1.87 -33.94 17.51
CA ALA A 469 -2.63 -34.93 18.30
C ALA A 469 -4.03 -35.14 17.69
N GLY A 470 -4.05 -35.64 16.44
CA GLY A 470 -5.13 -35.38 15.49
C GLY A 470 -4.66 -34.35 14.45
N THR A 471 -5.58 -33.60 13.84
CA THR A 471 -5.23 -32.43 13.03
C THR A 471 -4.59 -31.33 13.92
N ALA A 472 -3.41 -30.84 13.55
CA ALA A 472 -2.63 -29.89 14.36
C ALA A 472 -3.26 -28.49 14.45
N LEU A 473 -3.67 -27.90 13.32
CA LEU A 473 -4.39 -26.61 13.28
C LEU A 473 -5.73 -26.73 12.56
N ARG A 474 -6.77 -26.14 13.16
CA ARG A 474 -8.15 -26.19 12.65
C ARG A 474 -8.68 -24.78 12.47
N PHE A 475 -9.01 -24.40 11.24
CA PHE A 475 -9.57 -23.09 10.89
C PHE A 475 -11.07 -23.22 10.59
N PHE A 476 -11.90 -22.35 11.16
CA PHE A 476 -13.36 -22.38 10.96
C PHE A 476 -13.96 -20.99 10.77
N GLY A 477 -14.88 -20.86 9.79
CA GLY A 477 -16.06 -19.96 9.63
C GLY A 477 -15.97 -18.45 9.93
N ASN A 478 -15.20 -18.04 10.94
CA ASN A 478 -15.11 -16.70 11.51
C ASN A 478 -13.65 -16.27 11.73
N ALA A 479 -12.69 -16.93 11.08
CA ALA A 479 -11.29 -16.66 11.32
C ALA A 479 -10.81 -15.31 10.72
N GLY A 480 -11.52 -14.75 9.72
CA GLY A 480 -11.23 -13.44 9.12
C GLY A 480 -9.87 -13.37 8.40
N ASP A 481 -9.54 -12.20 7.85
CA ASP A 481 -8.45 -12.03 6.87
C ASP A 481 -7.02 -12.11 7.44
N HIS A 482 -6.86 -12.04 8.77
CA HIS A 482 -5.57 -12.17 9.47
C HIS A 482 -5.39 -13.57 10.10
N CYS A 483 -6.09 -14.56 9.58
CA CYS A 483 -5.96 -15.94 10.00
C CYS A 483 -4.87 -16.64 9.19
N GLY A 484 -3.91 -17.31 9.84
CA GLY A 484 -2.87 -18.01 9.08
C GLY A 484 -1.82 -18.74 9.89
N VAL A 485 -0.89 -19.36 9.15
CA VAL A 485 0.31 -19.97 9.70
C VAL A 485 1.52 -19.83 8.78
N ASP A 486 2.66 -19.49 9.40
CA ASP A 486 3.95 -19.29 8.72
C ASP A 486 5.06 -20.16 9.32
N GLY A 487 5.95 -20.70 8.48
CA GLY A 487 7.26 -21.16 8.96
C GLY A 487 7.21 -22.33 9.94
N VAL A 488 6.19 -23.18 9.85
CA VAL A 488 6.02 -24.36 10.71
C VAL A 488 6.23 -25.64 9.89
N THR A 489 7.00 -26.57 10.44
CA THR A 489 7.09 -27.94 9.93
C THR A 489 6.04 -28.81 10.62
N PHE A 490 4.99 -29.17 9.90
CA PHE A 490 3.99 -30.14 10.34
C PHE A 490 4.42 -31.54 9.94
N HIS A 491 4.53 -32.44 10.91
CA HIS A 491 5.00 -33.80 10.63
C HIS A 491 4.24 -34.88 11.39
N ASP A 492 4.19 -36.08 10.81
CA ASP A 492 3.62 -37.29 11.41
C ASP A 492 2.18 -37.10 11.95
N GLY A 493 1.45 -36.12 11.42
CA GLY A 493 0.09 -35.79 11.83
C GLY A 493 -0.92 -36.85 11.35
N LEU A 494 -1.95 -37.11 12.15
CA LEU A 494 -3.04 -38.02 11.80
C LEU A 494 -4.36 -37.25 11.76
N GLY A 495 -5.05 -37.28 10.62
CA GLY A 495 -6.27 -36.52 10.40
C GLY A 495 -7.34 -36.82 11.43
N ALA A 496 -7.95 -35.78 11.97
CA ALA A 496 -9.10 -35.92 12.86
C ALA A 496 -10.36 -36.31 12.07
N THR A 497 -11.31 -36.99 12.71
CA THR A 497 -12.56 -37.41 12.06
C THR A 497 -13.59 -36.27 12.08
N TYR A 498 -14.14 -35.95 10.91
CA TYR A 498 -15.17 -34.95 10.71
C TYR A 498 -16.40 -35.59 10.03
N GLY A 499 -17.59 -35.08 10.33
CA GLY A 499 -18.86 -35.58 9.77
C GLY A 499 -19.40 -34.75 8.61
N SER A 500 -18.79 -33.60 8.32
CA SER A 500 -19.25 -32.63 7.32
C SER A 500 -18.06 -32.03 6.57
N PRO A 501 -18.17 -31.80 5.25
CA PRO A 501 -19.33 -32.12 4.41
C PRO A 501 -19.37 -33.60 4.00
N VAL A 502 -18.27 -34.34 4.18
CA VAL A 502 -18.19 -35.79 4.01
C VAL A 502 -17.61 -36.41 5.27
N GLY A 503 -18.14 -37.56 5.69
CA GLY A 503 -17.62 -38.31 6.83
C GLY A 503 -16.25 -38.91 6.52
N GLY A 504 -15.23 -38.55 7.28
CA GLY A 504 -13.86 -39.05 7.06
C GLY A 504 -12.85 -38.47 8.03
N SER A 505 -11.61 -38.93 7.94
CA SER A 505 -10.48 -38.32 8.63
C SER A 505 -9.71 -37.44 7.64
N HIS A 506 -9.47 -36.19 7.98
CA HIS A 506 -8.96 -35.21 7.02
C HIS A 506 -7.82 -34.39 7.61
N GLY A 507 -6.90 -33.92 6.76
CA GLY A 507 -5.88 -32.93 7.10
C GLY A 507 -5.04 -33.30 8.33
N GLY A 508 -4.05 -34.18 8.17
CA GLY A 508 -3.18 -34.59 9.28
C GLY A 508 -2.45 -33.41 9.95
N ALA A 509 -2.16 -32.36 9.18
CA ALA A 509 -1.62 -31.11 9.68
C ALA A 509 -2.70 -30.04 9.85
N ILE A 510 -3.41 -29.70 8.78
CA ILE A 510 -4.35 -28.57 8.75
C ILE A 510 -5.71 -28.99 8.20
N PHE A 511 -6.77 -28.55 8.89
CA PHE A 511 -8.14 -28.62 8.39
C PHE A 511 -8.74 -27.22 8.39
N SER A 512 -9.20 -26.74 7.24
CA SER A 512 -9.93 -25.48 7.09
C SER A 512 -11.35 -25.75 6.62
N GLN A 513 -12.33 -25.15 7.27
CA GLN A 513 -13.74 -25.18 6.87
C GLN A 513 -14.36 -23.78 6.93
N ASP A 514 -14.85 -23.31 5.79
CA ASP A 514 -15.48 -22.00 5.61
C ASP A 514 -14.60 -20.84 6.13
N ALA A 515 -13.28 -21.04 6.08
CA ALA A 515 -12.27 -20.06 6.47
C ALA A 515 -11.27 -19.87 5.33
N SER A 516 -10.66 -18.68 5.29
CA SER A 516 -9.70 -18.27 4.27
C SER A 516 -8.30 -18.04 4.88
N PRO A 517 -7.68 -19.05 5.53
CA PRO A 517 -6.35 -18.87 6.10
C PRO A 517 -5.29 -18.63 5.03
N VAL A 518 -4.28 -17.84 5.37
CA VAL A 518 -3.01 -17.78 4.63
C VAL A 518 -2.03 -18.77 5.26
N ILE A 519 -1.50 -19.68 4.45
CA ILE A 519 -0.57 -20.74 4.87
C ILE A 519 0.70 -20.56 4.03
N ARG A 520 1.80 -20.14 4.65
CA ARG A 520 3.04 -19.85 3.90
C ARG A 520 4.30 -20.41 4.55
N ASP A 521 5.32 -20.64 3.73
CA ASP A 521 6.65 -21.08 4.18
C ASP A 521 6.62 -22.31 5.10
N CYS A 522 5.59 -23.15 4.97
CA CYS A 522 5.38 -24.31 5.81
C CYS A 522 5.92 -25.57 5.12
N VAL A 523 6.32 -26.53 5.95
CA VAL A 523 6.74 -27.86 5.49
C VAL A 523 5.77 -28.89 6.03
N PHE A 524 5.27 -29.77 5.18
CA PHE A 524 4.34 -30.83 5.52
C PHE A 524 4.98 -32.18 5.19
N GLU A 525 5.43 -32.90 6.22
CA GLU A 525 6.17 -34.17 6.10
C GLU A 525 5.35 -35.34 6.67
N ASP A 526 5.14 -36.40 5.88
CA ASP A 526 4.62 -37.69 6.36
C ASP A 526 3.25 -37.61 7.09
N ASN A 527 2.44 -36.59 6.81
CA ASN A 527 1.12 -36.43 7.41
C ASN A 527 0.10 -37.35 6.72
N ARG A 528 -0.90 -37.82 7.49
CA ARG A 528 -1.89 -38.78 7.02
C ARG A 528 -3.32 -38.31 7.25
N GLY A 529 -4.14 -38.33 6.20
CA GLY A 529 -5.56 -37.97 6.28
C GLY A 529 -6.39 -39.12 6.85
N ALA A 530 -6.20 -40.34 6.35
CA ALA A 530 -7.02 -41.50 6.72
C ALA A 530 -6.31 -42.47 7.67
N VAL A 531 -7.02 -42.97 8.69
CA VAL A 531 -6.58 -44.06 9.57
C VAL A 531 -7.45 -45.30 9.29
N GLY A 532 -6.82 -46.44 8.96
CA GLY A 532 -7.52 -47.73 8.91
C GLY A 532 -8.47 -47.96 7.72
N GLY A 533 -8.24 -47.33 6.57
CA GLY A 533 -8.96 -47.61 5.31
C GLY A 533 -10.25 -46.84 5.06
N GLY A 534 -10.56 -45.83 5.90
CA GLY A 534 -11.65 -44.87 5.65
C GLY A 534 -11.29 -43.78 4.62
N LEU A 535 -12.28 -43.00 4.21
CA LEU A 535 -12.08 -41.84 3.34
C LEU A 535 -11.35 -40.73 4.10
N GLY A 536 -10.36 -40.12 3.44
CA GLY A 536 -9.67 -38.94 3.90
C GLY A 536 -9.21 -38.05 2.75
N TYR A 537 -9.45 -36.74 2.92
CA TYR A 537 -9.01 -35.69 2.01
C TYR A 537 -7.83 -34.98 2.62
N GLY A 538 -6.80 -34.74 1.82
CA GLY A 538 -5.63 -33.98 2.25
C GLY A 538 -4.83 -34.70 3.32
N GLY A 539 -3.74 -35.37 2.96
CA GLY A 539 -2.90 -36.01 3.98
C GLY A 539 -2.25 -34.97 4.89
N ALA A 540 -1.78 -33.88 4.30
CA ALA A 540 -1.35 -32.69 5.02
C ALA A 540 -2.51 -31.73 5.28
N ILE A 541 -3.12 -31.21 4.22
CA ILE A 541 -4.08 -30.10 4.31
C ILE A 541 -5.41 -30.42 3.65
N CYS A 542 -6.50 -30.14 4.36
CA CYS A 542 -7.86 -30.29 3.88
C CYS A 542 -8.56 -28.93 3.90
N LEU A 543 -9.00 -28.45 2.73
CA LEU A 543 -9.58 -27.13 2.52
C LEU A 543 -11.03 -27.28 2.04
N VAL A 544 -11.97 -26.82 2.86
CA VAL A 544 -13.41 -26.91 2.61
C VAL A 544 -14.03 -25.53 2.62
N GLY A 545 -14.70 -25.13 1.53
CA GLY A 545 -15.24 -23.77 1.40
C GLY A 545 -14.16 -22.68 1.54
N GLY A 546 -14.59 -21.43 1.72
CA GLY A 546 -13.69 -20.28 1.88
C GLY A 546 -12.76 -20.03 0.68
N SER A 547 -11.78 -19.15 0.88
CA SER A 547 -10.78 -18.77 -0.14
C SER A 547 -9.36 -18.83 0.43
N PRO A 548 -8.88 -20.00 0.86
CA PRO A 548 -7.54 -20.15 1.43
C PRO A 548 -6.43 -19.86 0.41
N LEU A 549 -5.37 -19.22 0.88
CA LEU A 549 -4.12 -19.04 0.14
C LEU A 549 -3.05 -19.95 0.75
N VAL A 550 -2.44 -20.80 -0.06
CA VAL A 550 -1.30 -21.63 0.31
C VAL A 550 -0.14 -21.26 -0.60
N GLU A 551 0.93 -20.73 -0.03
CA GLU A 551 2.07 -20.25 -0.82
C GLU A 551 3.43 -20.71 -0.30
N ASP A 552 4.35 -20.98 -1.22
CA ASP A 552 5.76 -21.28 -0.92
C ASP A 552 5.96 -22.41 0.11
N CYS A 553 5.03 -23.36 0.16
CA CYS A 553 5.10 -24.52 1.05
C CYS A 553 5.69 -25.75 0.36
N VAL A 554 6.23 -26.67 1.17
CA VAL A 554 6.72 -27.99 0.71
C VAL A 554 5.84 -29.09 1.29
N PHE A 555 5.36 -29.97 0.42
CA PHE A 555 4.57 -31.16 0.79
C PHE A 555 5.33 -32.42 0.38
N ASP A 556 5.89 -33.13 1.36
CA ASP A 556 6.69 -34.33 1.17
C ASP A 556 6.10 -35.55 1.90
N GLY A 557 5.97 -36.69 1.20
CA GLY A 557 5.62 -37.98 1.81
C GLY A 557 4.20 -38.09 2.40
N ASN A 558 3.29 -37.15 2.13
CA ASN A 558 1.96 -37.15 2.75
C ASN A 558 1.01 -38.16 2.09
N ILE A 559 0.08 -38.72 2.89
CA ILE A 559 -0.78 -39.83 2.46
C ILE A 559 -2.26 -39.61 2.80
N ALA A 560 -3.15 -39.76 1.82
CA ALA A 560 -4.60 -39.75 2.03
C ALA A 560 -5.30 -40.62 0.98
N THR A 561 -6.62 -40.82 1.05
CA THR A 561 -7.33 -41.45 -0.09
C THR A 561 -7.52 -40.47 -1.25
N ARG A 562 -7.68 -39.18 -0.95
CA ARG A 562 -7.85 -38.10 -1.93
C ARG A 562 -6.91 -36.95 -1.62
N GLY A 563 -5.98 -36.64 -2.52
CA GLY A 563 -4.99 -35.60 -2.29
C GLY A 563 -4.03 -35.97 -1.17
N GLY A 564 -3.00 -36.76 -1.45
CA GLY A 564 -2.01 -37.17 -0.45
C GLY A 564 -1.40 -35.97 0.27
N ALA A 565 -1.14 -34.87 -0.44
CA ALA A 565 -0.80 -33.58 0.17
C ALA A 565 -2.06 -32.77 0.50
N ALA A 566 -2.79 -32.33 -0.54
CA ALA A 566 -3.84 -31.33 -0.43
C ALA A 566 -5.17 -31.83 -1.00
N GLY A 567 -6.25 -31.69 -0.22
CA GLY A 567 -7.62 -31.89 -0.68
C GLY A 567 -8.39 -30.57 -0.65
N VAL A 568 -8.90 -30.13 -1.80
CA VAL A 568 -9.68 -28.89 -1.96
C VAL A 568 -11.10 -29.28 -2.39
N PHE A 569 -12.11 -28.99 -1.57
CA PHE A 569 -13.48 -29.41 -1.91
C PHE A 569 -14.58 -28.56 -1.28
N GLY A 570 -15.82 -28.85 -1.67
CA GLY A 570 -17.01 -28.31 -1.00
C GLY A 570 -17.21 -26.81 -1.22
N GLY A 571 -16.96 -26.33 -2.44
CA GLY A 571 -17.12 -24.92 -2.83
C GLY A 571 -15.96 -24.02 -2.43
N ALA A 572 -14.80 -24.59 -2.06
CA ALA A 572 -13.60 -23.80 -1.83
C ALA A 572 -13.14 -23.09 -3.12
N SER A 573 -12.57 -21.89 -2.97
CA SER A 573 -11.90 -21.14 -4.03
C SER A 573 -10.45 -20.89 -3.64
N ALA A 574 -9.63 -21.93 -3.71
CA ALA A 574 -8.26 -21.93 -3.17
C ALA A 574 -7.22 -21.42 -4.17
N ILE A 575 -6.17 -20.78 -3.66
CA ILE A 575 -4.97 -20.44 -4.43
C ILE A 575 -3.78 -21.22 -3.88
N LEU A 576 -3.08 -21.95 -4.74
CA LEU A 576 -1.88 -22.71 -4.44
C LEU A 576 -0.70 -22.14 -5.26
N ARG A 577 0.11 -21.26 -4.65
CA ARG A 577 1.20 -20.54 -5.33
C ARG A 577 2.58 -21.04 -4.92
N GLY A 578 3.51 -21.25 -5.85
CA GLY A 578 4.91 -21.50 -5.51
C GLY A 578 5.20 -22.81 -4.76
N ASN A 579 4.18 -23.64 -4.50
CA ASN A 579 4.31 -24.84 -3.67
C ASN A 579 5.03 -25.99 -4.38
N THR A 580 5.76 -26.79 -3.61
CA THR A 580 6.40 -28.03 -4.09
C THR A 580 5.68 -29.25 -3.53
N PHE A 581 5.17 -30.12 -4.40
CA PHE A 581 4.51 -31.36 -4.03
C PHE A 581 5.33 -32.56 -4.52
N THR A 582 5.98 -33.27 -3.58
CA THR A 582 6.86 -34.41 -3.87
C THR A 582 6.56 -35.63 -3.00
N GLY A 583 6.73 -36.84 -3.55
CA GLY A 583 6.65 -38.08 -2.76
C GLY A 583 5.29 -38.39 -2.11
N ASN A 584 4.23 -37.63 -2.43
CA ASN A 584 2.91 -37.81 -1.84
C ASN A 584 2.18 -38.99 -2.49
N ALA A 585 1.31 -39.65 -1.73
CA ALA A 585 0.68 -40.88 -2.17
C ALA A 585 -0.81 -40.99 -1.81
N CYS A 586 -1.56 -41.71 -2.66
CA CYS A 586 -2.86 -42.23 -2.24
C CYS A 586 -2.69 -43.51 -1.39
N SER A 587 -3.47 -43.67 -0.32
CA SER A 587 -3.40 -44.83 0.56
C SER A 587 -3.76 -46.16 -0.13
N ASP A 588 -3.28 -47.27 0.41
CA ASP A 588 -3.16 -48.55 -0.30
C ASP A 588 -4.48 -49.35 -0.47
N SER A 589 -5.65 -48.84 -0.05
CA SER A 589 -6.77 -49.72 0.30
C SER A 589 -8.17 -49.41 -0.24
N THR A 590 -8.35 -48.51 -1.21
CA THR A 590 -9.69 -48.27 -1.80
C THR A 590 -9.66 -48.15 -3.33
N THR A 591 -10.80 -48.40 -3.97
CA THR A 591 -10.99 -48.27 -5.42
C THR A 591 -11.35 -46.84 -5.85
N THR A 592 -11.34 -45.86 -4.93
CA THR A 592 -11.83 -44.49 -5.15
C THR A 592 -10.74 -43.44 -4.94
N ASN A 593 -9.48 -43.86 -5.05
CA ASN A 593 -8.30 -43.03 -4.85
C ASN A 593 -8.10 -42.03 -5.99
N LEU A 594 -7.93 -40.76 -5.63
CA LEU A 594 -7.80 -39.64 -6.57
C LEU A 594 -6.68 -38.70 -6.13
N GLY A 595 -5.78 -38.35 -7.04
CA GLY A 595 -4.82 -37.26 -6.86
C GLY A 595 -3.79 -37.57 -5.77
N ALA A 596 -2.61 -38.07 -6.15
CA ALA A 596 -1.62 -38.43 -5.14
C ALA A 596 -1.02 -37.20 -4.42
N ALA A 597 -0.83 -36.08 -5.12
CA ALA A 597 -0.50 -34.82 -4.47
C ALA A 597 -1.77 -34.03 -4.16
N ILE A 598 -2.53 -33.66 -5.21
CA ILE A 598 -3.64 -32.71 -5.09
C ILE A 598 -4.91 -33.35 -5.62
N CYS A 599 -6.01 -33.21 -4.87
CA CYS A 599 -7.36 -33.54 -5.32
C CYS A 599 -8.26 -32.32 -5.17
N VAL A 600 -8.85 -31.87 -6.27
CA VAL A 600 -9.83 -30.77 -6.30
C VAL A 600 -11.19 -31.34 -6.70
N GLU A 601 -12.21 -31.15 -5.86
CA GLU A 601 -13.53 -31.73 -6.06
C GLU A 601 -14.67 -30.77 -5.71
N ASN A 602 -15.58 -30.48 -6.64
CA ASN A 602 -16.68 -29.52 -6.42
C ASN A 602 -16.17 -28.16 -5.90
N ALA A 603 -15.08 -27.66 -6.47
CA ALA A 603 -14.35 -26.48 -6.00
C ALA A 603 -13.64 -25.78 -7.16
N THR A 604 -13.12 -24.57 -6.90
CA THR A 604 -12.23 -23.87 -7.82
C THR A 604 -10.83 -23.79 -7.22
N CYS A 605 -9.80 -23.93 -8.06
CA CYS A 605 -8.42 -23.83 -7.60
C CYS A 605 -7.50 -23.21 -8.66
N LEU A 606 -6.78 -22.15 -8.27
CA LEU A 606 -5.66 -21.63 -9.05
C LEU A 606 -4.37 -22.26 -8.51
N ILE A 607 -3.57 -22.85 -9.41
CA ILE A 607 -2.24 -23.37 -9.10
C ILE A 607 -1.23 -22.64 -10.00
N GLU A 608 -0.32 -21.90 -9.39
CA GLU A 608 0.62 -21.05 -10.13
C GLU A 608 2.05 -21.17 -9.61
N GLY A 609 3.00 -21.35 -10.54
CA GLY A 609 4.39 -21.64 -10.21
C GLY A 609 4.58 -22.94 -9.41
N GLY A 610 5.72 -23.07 -8.71
CA GLY A 610 6.01 -24.25 -7.90
C GLY A 610 6.26 -25.51 -8.74
N SER A 611 5.93 -26.70 -8.21
CA SER A 611 6.08 -27.98 -8.93
C SER A 611 5.26 -29.13 -8.34
N ILE A 612 4.80 -30.05 -9.20
CA ILE A 612 4.12 -31.30 -8.82
C ILE A 612 4.91 -32.47 -9.38
N HIS A 613 5.71 -33.16 -8.56
CA HIS A 613 6.59 -34.21 -9.07
C HIS A 613 6.75 -35.44 -8.18
N ASP A 614 7.06 -36.59 -8.81
CA ASP A 614 7.38 -37.84 -8.11
C ASP A 614 6.30 -38.34 -7.13
N ASN A 615 5.02 -38.01 -7.37
CA ASN A 615 3.90 -38.47 -6.56
C ASN A 615 3.28 -39.76 -7.13
N GLY A 616 2.57 -40.54 -6.29
CA GLY A 616 2.10 -41.89 -6.65
C GLY A 616 0.66 -42.21 -6.22
N SER A 617 -0.24 -42.37 -7.19
CA SER A 617 -1.62 -42.81 -6.98
C SER A 617 -1.78 -44.30 -7.32
N THR A 618 -2.50 -45.02 -6.46
CA THR A 618 -2.98 -46.39 -6.77
C THR A 618 -4.30 -46.38 -7.55
N GLY A 619 -4.93 -45.22 -7.73
CA GLY A 619 -6.11 -44.99 -8.55
C GLY A 619 -5.80 -44.03 -9.71
N HIS A 620 -6.48 -42.89 -9.72
CA HIS A 620 -6.36 -41.87 -10.77
C HIS A 620 -5.52 -40.66 -10.33
N GLY A 621 -4.93 -39.95 -11.29
CA GLY A 621 -4.24 -38.66 -11.09
C GLY A 621 -2.97 -38.81 -10.26
N GLY A 622 -1.85 -39.16 -10.91
CA GLY A 622 -0.59 -39.38 -10.20
C GLY A 622 -0.07 -38.12 -9.50
N GLY A 623 -0.29 -36.94 -10.08
CA GLY A 623 -0.03 -35.64 -9.44
C GLY A 623 -1.32 -34.96 -9.02
N LEU A 624 -2.21 -34.69 -9.98
CA LEU A 624 -3.43 -33.91 -9.78
C LEU A 624 -4.66 -34.71 -10.24
N ALA A 625 -5.74 -34.63 -9.45
CA ALA A 625 -7.08 -35.05 -9.86
C ALA A 625 -8.07 -33.88 -9.73
N VAL A 626 -8.88 -33.68 -10.77
CA VAL A 626 -9.92 -32.64 -10.87
C VAL A 626 -11.25 -33.34 -11.12
N VAL A 627 -12.21 -33.21 -10.20
CA VAL A 627 -13.51 -33.89 -10.30
C VAL A 627 -14.65 -32.91 -10.07
N SER A 628 -15.49 -32.67 -11.08
CA SER A 628 -16.57 -31.68 -11.00
C SER A 628 -16.09 -30.32 -10.48
N ALA A 629 -14.91 -29.89 -10.94
CA ALA A 629 -14.17 -28.75 -10.42
C ALA A 629 -13.53 -27.94 -11.56
N ASP A 630 -13.20 -26.68 -11.26
CA ASP A 630 -12.51 -25.79 -12.20
C ASP A 630 -11.10 -25.48 -11.69
N VAL A 631 -10.08 -25.87 -12.45
CA VAL A 631 -8.68 -25.69 -12.06
C VAL A 631 -7.88 -24.99 -13.15
N GLU A 632 -7.09 -24.01 -12.75
CA GLU A 632 -6.11 -23.35 -13.62
C GLU A 632 -4.68 -23.67 -13.17
N LEU A 633 -3.83 -24.09 -14.12
CA LEU A 633 -2.40 -24.33 -13.94
C LEU A 633 -1.63 -23.36 -14.81
N THR A 634 -0.83 -22.49 -14.17
CA THR A 634 0.03 -21.53 -14.86
C THR A 634 1.48 -21.72 -14.43
N ASP A 635 2.34 -22.07 -15.40
CA ASP A 635 3.77 -22.28 -15.20
C ASP A 635 4.11 -23.35 -14.13
N VAL A 636 3.28 -24.40 -14.02
CA VAL A 636 3.43 -25.48 -13.03
C VAL A 636 3.94 -26.77 -13.68
N PRO A 637 5.22 -27.16 -13.54
CA PRO A 637 5.69 -28.44 -14.06
C PRO A 637 5.04 -29.63 -13.33
N VAL A 638 4.51 -30.58 -14.12
CA VAL A 638 3.92 -31.84 -13.62
C VAL A 638 4.79 -33.00 -14.10
N THR A 639 5.69 -33.52 -13.24
CA THR A 639 6.75 -34.41 -13.69
C THR A 639 6.96 -35.69 -12.89
N GLY A 640 7.18 -36.83 -13.55
CA GLY A 640 7.58 -38.07 -12.87
C GLY A 640 6.50 -38.72 -12.00
N ASN A 641 5.25 -38.25 -12.08
CA ASN A 641 4.15 -38.76 -11.29
C ASN A 641 3.65 -40.11 -11.85
N ARG A 642 3.02 -40.92 -10.99
CA ARG A 642 2.59 -42.28 -11.34
C ARG A 642 1.16 -42.57 -10.91
N ALA A 643 0.37 -43.18 -11.80
CA ALA A 643 -0.98 -43.67 -11.49
C ALA A 643 -1.18 -45.11 -11.96
N ARG A 644 -2.26 -45.77 -11.52
CA ARG A 644 -2.58 -47.15 -11.92
C ARG A 644 -3.83 -47.30 -12.78
N SER A 645 -4.82 -46.43 -12.62
CA SER A 645 -6.11 -46.54 -13.31
C SER A 645 -6.33 -45.49 -14.38
N GLY A 646 -5.87 -44.26 -14.14
CA GLY A 646 -6.07 -43.16 -15.07
C GLY A 646 -5.24 -41.92 -14.78
N GLY A 647 -4.89 -41.15 -15.82
CA GLY A 647 -4.16 -39.88 -15.72
C GLY A 647 -2.84 -39.97 -14.96
N GLY A 648 -1.77 -40.41 -15.64
CA GLY A 648 -0.46 -40.62 -15.01
C GLY A 648 0.10 -39.36 -14.32
N GLY A 649 -0.09 -38.19 -14.92
CA GLY A 649 0.17 -36.89 -14.30
C GLY A 649 -1.10 -36.24 -13.76
N VAL A 650 -2.04 -35.95 -14.67
CA VAL A 650 -3.29 -35.24 -14.38
C VAL A 650 -4.48 -36.08 -14.82
N TYR A 651 -5.53 -36.12 -13.99
CA TYR A 651 -6.82 -36.73 -14.29
C TYR A 651 -7.93 -35.70 -14.12
N VAL A 652 -8.85 -35.62 -15.09
CA VAL A 652 -9.99 -34.69 -15.06
C VAL A 652 -11.28 -35.42 -15.39
N GLU A 653 -12.28 -35.29 -14.52
CA GLU A 653 -13.60 -35.90 -14.65
C GLU A 653 -14.69 -34.84 -14.43
N ASP A 654 -15.62 -34.69 -15.37
CA ASP A 654 -16.79 -33.78 -15.28
C ASP A 654 -16.43 -32.32 -14.90
N GLY A 655 -15.22 -31.86 -15.24
CA GLY A 655 -14.67 -30.57 -14.78
C GLY A 655 -13.93 -29.80 -15.86
N THR A 656 -13.41 -28.63 -15.48
CA THR A 656 -12.59 -27.78 -16.35
C THR A 656 -11.15 -27.79 -15.89
N VAL A 657 -10.21 -27.98 -16.83
CA VAL A 657 -8.80 -27.67 -16.59
C VAL A 657 -8.30 -26.66 -17.63
N THR A 658 -7.72 -25.57 -17.14
CA THR A 658 -6.97 -24.60 -17.94
C THR A 658 -5.49 -24.79 -17.66
N MET A 659 -4.66 -24.89 -18.71
CA MET A 659 -3.22 -25.10 -18.57
C MET A 659 -2.46 -24.15 -19.49
N ARG A 660 -1.60 -23.30 -18.92
CA ARG A 660 -0.78 -22.32 -19.63
C ARG A 660 0.69 -22.46 -19.21
N GLY A 661 1.60 -22.42 -20.18
CA GLY A 661 3.05 -22.44 -19.92
C GLY A 661 3.56 -23.72 -19.23
N THR A 662 2.75 -24.77 -19.18
CA THR A 662 2.99 -25.93 -18.31
C THR A 662 3.73 -27.04 -19.06
N VAL A 663 4.64 -27.72 -18.35
CA VAL A 663 5.37 -28.91 -18.85
C VAL A 663 4.90 -30.15 -18.11
N VAL A 664 4.24 -31.06 -18.83
CA VAL A 664 3.82 -32.38 -18.32
C VAL A 664 4.79 -33.43 -18.84
N ARG A 665 5.67 -33.93 -17.96
CA ARG A 665 6.80 -34.77 -18.39
C ARG A 665 7.01 -36.05 -17.60
N GLY A 666 7.27 -37.15 -18.31
CA GLY A 666 7.82 -38.35 -17.66
C GLY A 666 6.85 -39.02 -16.69
N ASN A 667 5.56 -38.71 -16.80
CA ASN A 667 4.53 -39.29 -15.97
C ASN A 667 4.17 -40.68 -16.52
N THR A 668 3.80 -41.60 -15.63
CA THR A 668 3.56 -43.01 -16.00
C THR A 668 2.21 -43.50 -15.53
N LEU A 669 1.46 -44.14 -16.40
CA LEU A 669 0.20 -44.81 -16.11
C LEU A 669 0.32 -46.31 -16.36
N ALA A 670 -0.04 -47.14 -15.38
CA ALA A 670 0.06 -48.59 -15.51
C ALA A 670 -0.91 -49.16 -16.56
N ALA A 671 -2.18 -48.75 -16.51
CA ALA A 671 -3.22 -49.12 -17.47
C ALA A 671 -4.29 -48.01 -17.50
N GLY A 672 -4.85 -47.72 -18.67
CA GLY A 672 -5.84 -46.64 -18.86
C GLY A 672 -5.43 -45.65 -19.95
N ALA A 673 -6.09 -44.50 -20.03
CA ALA A 673 -5.75 -43.45 -20.98
C ALA A 673 -4.96 -42.31 -20.31
N GLY A 674 -4.15 -41.59 -21.08
CA GLY A 674 -3.51 -40.36 -20.60
C GLY A 674 -2.30 -40.62 -19.70
N GLY A 675 -1.15 -40.97 -20.28
CA GLY A 675 0.10 -41.07 -19.53
C GLY A 675 0.49 -39.74 -18.87
N GLY A 676 0.29 -38.62 -19.57
CA GLY A 676 0.43 -37.26 -19.04
C GLY A 676 -0.88 -36.73 -18.47
N LEU A 677 -1.91 -36.61 -19.31
CA LEU A 677 -3.24 -36.10 -18.96
C LEU A 677 -4.34 -37.04 -19.45
N GLU A 678 -5.28 -37.36 -18.56
CA GLU A 678 -6.54 -38.01 -18.92
C GLU A 678 -7.74 -37.07 -18.78
N LEU A 679 -8.67 -37.17 -19.73
CA LEU A 679 -9.94 -36.46 -19.76
C LEU A 679 -11.11 -37.44 -19.78
N ASP A 680 -12.07 -37.24 -18.89
CA ASP A 680 -13.34 -37.95 -18.81
C ASP A 680 -14.48 -36.92 -18.74
N ASP A 681 -15.24 -36.76 -19.82
CA ASP A 681 -16.34 -35.79 -19.96
C ASP A 681 -15.96 -34.37 -19.47
N ALA A 682 -14.75 -33.93 -19.85
CA ALA A 682 -14.10 -32.72 -19.33
C ALA A 682 -13.95 -31.59 -20.36
N VAL A 683 -13.82 -30.37 -19.85
CA VAL A 683 -13.47 -29.16 -20.61
C VAL A 683 -11.97 -28.89 -20.46
N LEU A 684 -11.26 -28.75 -21.58
CA LEU A 684 -9.83 -28.44 -21.61
C LEU A 684 -9.56 -27.11 -22.32
N ASP A 685 -8.89 -26.16 -21.67
CA ASP A 685 -8.22 -25.02 -22.33
C ASP A 685 -6.71 -25.13 -22.15
N LEU A 686 -6.05 -25.78 -23.10
CA LEU A 686 -4.62 -26.07 -23.07
C LEU A 686 -3.89 -25.19 -24.08
N ARG A 687 -3.00 -24.31 -23.60
CA ARG A 687 -2.22 -23.41 -24.46
C ARG A 687 -0.76 -23.32 -24.09
N ASN A 688 0.09 -23.12 -25.10
CA ASN A 688 1.51 -22.80 -24.94
C ASN A 688 2.23 -23.76 -23.99
N SER A 689 1.92 -25.05 -24.08
CA SER A 689 2.32 -26.07 -23.11
C SER A 689 2.95 -27.28 -23.80
N ARG A 690 3.66 -28.12 -23.04
CA ARG A 690 4.40 -29.26 -23.59
C ARG A 690 4.14 -30.56 -22.84
N PHE A 691 3.78 -31.61 -23.56
CA PHE A 691 3.58 -32.96 -23.07
C PHE A 691 4.67 -33.87 -23.62
N ARG A 692 5.58 -34.35 -22.76
CA ARG A 692 6.71 -35.14 -23.24
C ARG A 692 7.13 -36.32 -22.39
N ASP A 693 7.70 -37.33 -23.03
CA ASP A 693 8.26 -38.52 -22.36
C ASP A 693 7.24 -39.24 -21.45
N ASN A 694 5.94 -39.02 -21.60
CA ASN A 694 4.92 -39.66 -20.76
C ASN A 694 4.60 -41.06 -21.29
N VAL A 695 4.25 -41.98 -20.39
CA VAL A 695 4.13 -43.41 -20.71
C VAL A 695 2.82 -43.99 -20.20
N THR A 696 2.09 -44.69 -21.06
CA THR A 696 0.97 -45.56 -20.68
C THR A 696 1.01 -46.89 -21.45
N SER A 697 0.38 -47.93 -20.93
CA SER A 697 0.13 -49.16 -21.70
C SER A 697 -1.17 -49.11 -22.52
N GLY A 698 -2.04 -48.13 -22.25
CA GLY A 698 -3.32 -47.95 -22.96
C GLY A 698 -3.23 -46.90 -24.06
N ASN A 699 -4.14 -45.92 -24.03
CA ASN A 699 -4.29 -44.92 -25.10
C ASN A 699 -3.74 -43.55 -24.69
N GLY A 700 -3.15 -42.80 -25.61
CA GLY A 700 -2.80 -41.39 -25.38
C GLY A 700 -1.67 -41.23 -24.37
N GLY A 701 -0.44 -41.48 -24.80
CA GLY A 701 0.75 -41.36 -23.95
C GLY A 701 0.92 -39.95 -23.38
N GLY A 702 0.81 -38.93 -24.22
CA GLY A 702 0.76 -37.54 -23.80
C GLY A 702 -0.61 -37.19 -23.21
N ILE A 703 -1.64 -37.21 -24.06
CA ILE A 703 -3.02 -36.84 -23.69
C ILE A 703 -3.96 -37.95 -24.17
N GLY A 704 -4.83 -38.44 -23.30
CA GLY A 704 -5.80 -39.49 -23.63
C GLY A 704 -7.16 -39.23 -23.00
N GLY A 705 -8.23 -39.80 -23.56
CA GLY A 705 -9.54 -39.72 -22.92
C GLY A 705 -10.72 -39.72 -23.88
N PHE A 706 -11.90 -39.49 -23.32
CA PHE A 706 -13.15 -39.34 -24.04
C PHE A 706 -13.95 -38.18 -23.45
N GLY A 707 -14.99 -37.74 -24.17
CA GLY A 707 -15.88 -36.72 -23.63
C GLY A 707 -15.32 -35.30 -23.66
N MET A 708 -14.25 -35.05 -24.42
CA MET A 708 -13.58 -33.76 -24.40
C MET A 708 -14.38 -32.66 -25.12
N SER A 709 -14.34 -31.46 -24.55
CA SER A 709 -14.65 -30.19 -25.22
C SER A 709 -13.57 -29.14 -24.92
N GLY A 710 -13.49 -28.09 -25.73
CA GLY A 710 -12.55 -26.97 -25.53
C GLY A 710 -11.44 -26.87 -26.58
N VAL A 711 -10.26 -26.40 -26.18
CA VAL A 711 -9.17 -26.00 -27.08
C VAL A 711 -7.83 -26.61 -26.66
N VAL A 712 -7.10 -27.13 -27.64
CA VAL A 712 -5.66 -27.42 -27.53
C VAL A 712 -4.93 -26.63 -28.59
N GLU A 713 -4.13 -25.64 -28.17
CA GLU A 713 -3.50 -24.68 -29.06
C GLU A 713 -2.03 -24.41 -28.74
N ASN A 714 -1.19 -24.27 -29.78
CA ASN A 714 0.21 -23.87 -29.65
C ASN A 714 1.00 -24.79 -28.69
N CYS A 715 0.67 -26.09 -28.69
CA CYS A 715 1.30 -27.07 -27.81
C CYS A 715 2.26 -27.99 -28.56
N VAL A 716 3.20 -28.56 -27.80
CA VAL A 716 4.14 -29.57 -28.29
C VAL A 716 3.89 -30.89 -27.56
N ILE A 717 3.63 -31.95 -28.31
CA ILE A 717 3.36 -33.29 -27.79
C ILE A 717 4.41 -34.24 -28.38
N ASP A 718 5.44 -34.56 -27.62
CA ASP A 718 6.63 -35.23 -28.14
C ASP A 718 7.21 -36.36 -27.29
N GLY A 719 7.72 -37.41 -27.93
CA GLY A 719 8.45 -38.49 -27.24
C GLY A 719 7.59 -39.35 -26.30
N ASN A 720 6.27 -39.25 -26.36
CA ASN A 720 5.36 -40.00 -25.49
C ASN A 720 5.16 -41.43 -26.01
N VAL A 721 4.86 -42.36 -25.11
CA VAL A 721 4.73 -43.80 -25.39
C VAL A 721 3.37 -44.31 -24.93
N ALA A 722 2.65 -44.98 -25.83
CA ALA A 722 1.39 -45.67 -25.51
C ALA A 722 1.32 -47.04 -26.19
N GLY A 723 0.45 -47.93 -25.68
CA GLY A 723 0.08 -49.15 -26.39
C GLY A 723 -0.68 -48.85 -27.69
N SER A 724 -1.42 -47.74 -27.70
CA SER A 724 -2.10 -47.19 -28.87
C SER A 724 -2.09 -45.66 -28.78
N VAL A 725 -1.60 -45.00 -29.82
CA VAL A 725 -1.48 -43.54 -29.96
C VAL A 725 -0.69 -42.88 -28.82
N GLY A 726 0.63 -42.81 -28.99
CA GLY A 726 1.55 -42.20 -28.04
C GLY A 726 1.32 -40.71 -27.82
N GLY A 727 1.01 -39.94 -28.87
CA GLY A 727 0.82 -38.49 -28.75
C GLY A 727 -0.49 -38.14 -28.06
N MET A 728 -1.55 -37.95 -28.85
CA MET A 728 -2.87 -37.57 -28.34
C MET A 728 -3.98 -38.49 -28.87
N ALA A 729 -4.78 -39.07 -27.97
CA ALA A 729 -5.88 -39.98 -28.27
C ALA A 729 -7.18 -39.52 -27.58
N VAL A 730 -7.96 -38.66 -28.23
CA VAL A 730 -9.12 -38.00 -27.63
C VAL A 730 -10.35 -38.09 -28.53
N PHE A 731 -11.48 -38.48 -27.96
CA PHE A 731 -12.78 -38.37 -28.61
C PHE A 731 -13.60 -37.23 -28.00
N ALA A 732 -13.96 -36.27 -28.84
CA ALA A 732 -14.78 -35.14 -28.44
C ALA A 732 -16.28 -35.50 -28.41
N SER A 733 -16.94 -35.14 -27.32
CA SER A 733 -18.41 -35.23 -27.18
C SER A 733 -19.11 -33.88 -27.39
N GLY A 734 -18.36 -32.77 -27.43
CA GLY A 734 -18.84 -31.42 -27.71
C GLY A 734 -17.88 -30.62 -28.62
N PRO A 735 -18.02 -29.28 -28.67
CA PRO A 735 -17.14 -28.42 -29.47
C PRO A 735 -15.69 -28.56 -29.04
N ALA A 736 -14.83 -29.01 -29.95
CA ALA A 736 -13.41 -29.21 -29.68
C ALA A 736 -12.54 -28.70 -30.83
N VAL A 737 -11.50 -27.94 -30.50
CA VAL A 737 -10.58 -27.33 -31.45
C VAL A 737 -9.15 -27.74 -31.15
N LEU A 738 -8.49 -28.36 -32.13
CA LEU A 738 -7.07 -28.63 -32.10
C LEU A 738 -6.37 -27.76 -33.15
N ARG A 739 -5.53 -26.81 -32.73
CA ARG A 739 -4.88 -25.91 -33.69
C ARG A 739 -3.44 -25.53 -33.40
N ASN A 740 -2.63 -25.37 -34.44
CA ASN A 740 -1.24 -24.90 -34.33
C ASN A 740 -0.34 -25.75 -33.41
N ASN A 741 -0.58 -27.07 -33.33
CA ASN A 741 0.19 -27.96 -32.47
C ASN A 741 1.27 -28.71 -33.24
N ILE A 742 2.29 -29.16 -32.50
CA ILE A 742 3.34 -30.06 -32.97
C ILE A 742 3.18 -31.41 -32.26
N VAL A 743 3.02 -32.50 -33.02
CA VAL A 743 2.92 -33.86 -32.49
C VAL A 743 3.97 -34.75 -33.16
N VAL A 744 5.05 -35.05 -32.43
CA VAL A 744 6.28 -35.59 -33.04
C VAL A 744 6.96 -36.66 -32.20
N ASP A 745 7.61 -37.63 -32.86
CA ASP A 745 8.44 -38.66 -32.21
C ASP A 745 7.72 -39.49 -31.13
N ASN A 746 6.39 -39.61 -31.20
CA ASN A 746 5.61 -40.43 -30.28
C ASN A 746 5.56 -41.91 -30.72
N GLN A 747 5.44 -42.82 -29.76
CA GLN A 747 5.39 -44.27 -29.99
C GLN A 747 3.99 -44.84 -29.80
N GLY A 748 3.52 -45.62 -30.78
CA GLY A 748 2.17 -46.23 -30.78
C GLY A 748 1.14 -45.43 -31.58
N GLY A 749 1.48 -44.23 -32.03
CA GLY A 749 0.73 -43.36 -32.95
C GLY A 749 0.89 -41.88 -32.57
N GLY A 750 0.70 -40.97 -33.53
CA GLY A 750 0.80 -39.53 -33.30
C GLY A 750 -0.51 -38.96 -32.75
N LEU A 751 -1.49 -38.78 -33.63
CA LEU A 751 -2.75 -38.10 -33.32
C LEU A 751 -3.96 -38.95 -33.71
N MET A 752 -4.86 -39.14 -32.75
CA MET A 752 -6.20 -39.69 -32.92
C MET A 752 -7.19 -38.73 -32.27
N PHE A 753 -7.91 -37.97 -33.10
CA PHE A 753 -8.84 -36.94 -32.67
C PHE A 753 -10.08 -36.99 -33.56
N GLY A 754 -11.26 -36.91 -32.95
CA GLY A 754 -12.53 -36.93 -33.68
C GLY A 754 -13.75 -36.73 -32.79
N GLY A 755 -14.90 -36.48 -33.40
CA GLY A 755 -16.17 -36.15 -32.76
C GLY A 755 -17.10 -35.43 -33.75
N SER A 756 -18.39 -35.29 -33.45
CA SER A 756 -19.33 -34.62 -34.37
C SER A 756 -19.09 -33.12 -34.53
N GLU A 757 -18.47 -32.49 -33.53
CA GLU A 757 -18.17 -31.04 -33.47
C GLU A 757 -16.67 -30.78 -33.26
N ALA A 758 -15.84 -31.76 -33.63
CA ALA A 758 -14.38 -31.66 -33.56
C ALA A 758 -13.82 -30.97 -34.81
N SER A 759 -12.89 -30.03 -34.62
CA SER A 759 -12.16 -29.34 -35.69
C SER A 759 -10.66 -29.39 -35.44
N SER A 760 -9.87 -29.60 -36.49
CA SER A 760 -8.42 -29.70 -36.44
C SER A 760 -7.81 -28.92 -37.60
N ASP A 761 -6.99 -27.91 -37.30
CA ASP A 761 -6.38 -27.06 -38.32
C ASP A 761 -4.92 -26.71 -37.97
N HIS A 762 -4.06 -26.61 -39.00
CA HIS A 762 -2.66 -26.15 -38.84
C HIS A 762 -1.80 -26.95 -37.84
N ASN A 763 -2.12 -28.23 -37.61
CA ASN A 763 -1.31 -29.12 -36.77
C ASN A 763 -0.24 -29.84 -37.60
N ASN A 764 1.02 -29.79 -37.14
CA ASN A 764 2.11 -30.53 -37.76
C ASN A 764 2.32 -31.86 -37.01
N VAL A 765 2.11 -32.98 -37.70
CA VAL A 765 2.23 -34.33 -37.13
C VAL A 765 3.17 -35.17 -37.98
N TRP A 766 4.33 -35.58 -37.43
CA TRP A 766 5.34 -36.34 -38.17
C TRP A 766 6.25 -37.15 -37.25
N GLY A 767 6.94 -38.16 -37.80
CA GLY A 767 7.95 -38.91 -37.05
C GLY A 767 7.39 -39.87 -36.00
N ASN A 768 6.07 -40.10 -35.98
CA ASN A 768 5.45 -40.96 -34.98
C ASN A 768 5.44 -42.44 -35.44
N SER A 769 5.78 -43.36 -34.55
CA SER A 769 5.69 -44.80 -34.85
C SER A 769 4.25 -45.28 -34.69
N GLY A 770 3.76 -46.19 -35.55
CA GLY A 770 2.35 -46.61 -35.55
C GLY A 770 1.41 -45.72 -36.38
N GLY A 771 1.94 -44.64 -36.98
CA GLY A 771 1.23 -43.74 -37.88
C GLY A 771 1.06 -42.35 -37.28
N ASP A 772 1.29 -41.32 -38.11
CA ASP A 772 1.14 -39.92 -37.69
C ASP A 772 -0.33 -39.60 -37.35
N TYR A 773 -1.27 -40.07 -38.16
CA TYR A 773 -2.70 -39.93 -37.92
C TYR A 773 -3.36 -41.30 -37.82
N VAL A 774 -4.03 -41.57 -36.70
CA VAL A 774 -4.64 -42.88 -36.40
C VAL A 774 -6.16 -42.73 -36.31
N SER A 775 -6.87 -43.40 -37.22
CA SER A 775 -8.35 -43.53 -37.22
C SER A 775 -9.13 -42.23 -36.97
N MET A 776 -8.79 -41.13 -37.65
CA MET A 776 -9.70 -39.99 -37.70
C MET A 776 -11.00 -40.43 -38.39
N SER A 777 -12.14 -40.25 -37.73
CA SER A 777 -13.43 -40.29 -38.43
C SER A 777 -13.42 -39.16 -39.46
N PRO A 778 -13.84 -39.39 -40.72
CA PRO A 778 -14.00 -38.31 -41.67
C PRO A 778 -15.18 -37.42 -41.24
N GLY A 779 -14.90 -36.40 -40.42
CA GLY A 779 -15.72 -35.19 -40.27
C GLY A 779 -15.22 -34.10 -41.23
N PRO A 780 -16.09 -33.17 -41.64
CA PRO A 780 -16.02 -32.47 -42.94
C PRO A 780 -14.77 -31.63 -43.20
#